data_AF-A0A2E8HCC4-F1
#
_entry.id   AF-A0A2E8HCC4-F1
#
_cell.length_a   1.000
_cell.length_b   1.000
_cell.length_c   1.000
_cell.angle_alpha   90.00
_cell.angle_beta   90.00
_cell.angle_gamma   90.00
#
_symmetry.space_group_name_H-M   'P 1'
#
loop_
_entity.id
_entity.type
_entity.pdbx_description
1 polymer ?
#
loop_
_entity_poly.entity_id
_entity_poly.type
_entity_poly.pdbx_seq_one_letter_code
_entity_poly.pdbx_strand_id
1 'polypeptide(L)'
;MVSWLGRPPHYFDSDEHTRQHHFPRAYLRNADYNHEVCTTLYNKSPVIMQDFPLLFGTSRSEMFREQAIELWRTGMPIAPVRTGAKSYAWHHLACPKTPPKNELQKMIIERRMLHPYTLLFLEAIRENGGASQRDLSELLFHTFKKGSLDQVHPTYGDLDVNATKKGQGWGLIKNGRLTELGNKVLDSYQNGLVFVCGRTDFANKRDSVRLLWSILREIESASGNRWSSYPFPLPTAPHTLSVESVLQRFEGPGKGTIPDATPSDVRLMLDYLEIDYTIDGDVLVLLEGIYLSITPATYVGAGLYEMDGIAGRLLDVEKESAAEEGESLYGKIWVIGSNFEPGSYPDEAIGLDWEDWLKHCRDIDRITPKAIIFAPEWSPSWMEFASGELHAYVAAGGNVIVHRHKSTRTGTSKMFFTGLPQDIDRFSHLPGNGWRFDTNLGRRIGNPAPIYSQKFEPANPENNSMDLFSIKYGLGDFHFYHHDPSPSSYDGLNLKIPARFTDSPHWKWRRIANLYRDPDINREPDTYPILGGQVLRDHLKFNLSQTFAHHYKAGVAEQNWCDLVILAPVPILFEVDTLGGGKRSQYGAISGGSTAIDDMHVQRQAGWVVQSQRWIATYQRILHGSKDLATGMQPNWIRDQISKHARTDREEAFMMELHGHHVKSALAAHSSPTAAELEQSVREAMKRIGGRPGSLVIGTNYGWREGMKSSARETAIENGTSLWTYLDLYEFLVRTNDWDIEERQDAFIDILAKDGGPVCWYVAEL
;
A
#
# COMPACT_ATOMS: atom_id res chain seq x y z
N MET A 1 -29.54 -31.13 16.71
CA MET A 1 -28.65 -30.16 17.38
C MET A 1 -27.40 -30.93 17.74
N VAL A 2 -26.28 -30.57 17.09
CA VAL A 2 -25.01 -31.31 17.08
C VAL A 2 -24.26 -31.02 18.38
N SER A 3 -23.71 -32.05 19.04
CA SER A 3 -22.88 -31.87 20.24
C SER A 3 -21.46 -31.54 19.82
N TRP A 4 -21.20 -30.24 19.68
CA TRP A 4 -19.86 -29.71 19.54
C TRP A 4 -19.19 -29.73 20.91
N LEU A 5 -18.00 -30.29 21.07
CA LEU A 5 -17.10 -30.24 22.25
C LEU A 5 -17.69 -29.76 23.62
N GLY A 6 -18.79 -30.36 24.09
CA GLY A 6 -19.41 -30.09 25.41
C GLY A 6 -20.52 -29.03 25.48
N ARG A 7 -20.57 -28.06 24.55
CA ARG A 7 -21.67 -27.11 24.32
C ARG A 7 -21.64 -26.68 22.84
N PRO A 8 -22.77 -26.34 22.18
CA PRO A 8 -22.71 -25.73 20.85
C PRO A 8 -21.75 -24.54 20.92
N PRO A 9 -20.80 -24.37 19.98
CA PRO A 9 -19.93 -23.24 20.01
C PRO A 9 -20.83 -22.01 19.97
N HIS A 10 -20.80 -21.19 21.01
CA HIS A 10 -21.37 -19.84 21.02
C HIS A 10 -20.71 -18.92 19.94
N TYR A 11 -19.98 -19.49 18.98
CA TYR A 11 -18.81 -18.88 18.35
C TYR A 11 -18.93 -18.63 16.84
N PHE A 12 -20.09 -18.90 16.23
CA PHE A 12 -20.32 -18.54 14.83
C PHE A 12 -21.71 -17.97 14.54
N ASP A 13 -22.39 -17.41 15.54
CA ASP A 13 -23.53 -16.54 15.28
C ASP A 13 -23.03 -15.20 14.71
N SER A 14 -22.68 -15.20 13.41
CA SER A 14 -22.27 -14.01 12.68
C SER A 14 -23.39 -12.97 12.63
N ASP A 15 -24.63 -13.39 12.89
CA ASP A 15 -25.82 -12.60 12.64
C ASP A 15 -26.27 -11.83 13.89
N GLU A 16 -26.11 -12.37 15.10
CA GLU A 16 -26.41 -11.60 16.32
C GLU A 16 -25.27 -10.67 16.76
N HIS A 17 -23.99 -10.99 16.48
CA HIS A 17 -22.84 -10.24 17.05
C HIS A 17 -21.79 -9.76 16.03
N THR A 18 -21.96 -9.98 14.72
CA THR A 18 -21.00 -9.57 13.66
C THR A 18 -19.54 -10.00 13.91
N ARG A 19 -19.32 -11.15 14.57
CA ARG A 19 -17.97 -11.61 14.93
C ARG A 19 -17.21 -12.10 13.67
N GLN A 20 -16.15 -11.41 13.26
CA GLN A 20 -15.28 -11.83 12.15
C GLN A 20 -14.03 -12.56 12.66
N HIS A 21 -13.98 -13.87 12.44
CA HIS A 21 -12.78 -14.68 12.65
C HIS A 21 -11.94 -14.72 11.37
N HIS A 22 -10.65 -14.41 11.46
CA HIS A 22 -9.72 -14.50 10.32
C HIS A 22 -9.19 -15.92 10.20
N PHE A 23 -9.73 -16.68 9.25
CA PHE A 23 -9.22 -17.99 8.88
C PHE A 23 -8.03 -17.88 7.92
N PRO A 24 -7.02 -18.75 8.08
CA PRO A 24 -5.84 -18.73 7.24
C PRO A 24 -6.15 -18.98 5.77
N ARG A 25 -5.50 -18.20 4.91
CA ARG A 25 -5.47 -18.40 3.45
C ARG A 25 -4.17 -19.04 2.95
N ALA A 26 -3.28 -19.39 3.87
CA ALA A 26 -1.95 -19.92 3.59
C ALA A 26 -1.96 -21.46 3.50
N TYR A 27 -1.11 -22.01 2.62
CA TYR A 27 -0.88 -23.47 2.54
C TYR A 27 0.33 -23.81 3.41
N LEU A 28 0.11 -24.36 4.60
CA LEU A 28 1.19 -24.71 5.53
C LEU A 28 1.89 -26.01 5.16
N ARG A 29 1.37 -26.79 4.19
CA ARG A 29 2.06 -27.97 3.65
C ARG A 29 3.23 -27.67 2.69
N ASN A 30 3.39 -26.43 2.22
CA ASN A 30 4.48 -26.08 1.32
C ASN A 30 5.78 -25.83 2.09
N ALA A 31 6.62 -26.85 2.17
CA ALA A 31 7.91 -26.80 2.86
C ALA A 31 8.87 -25.75 2.30
N ASP A 32 8.83 -25.49 0.99
CA ASP A 32 9.71 -24.50 0.37
C ASP A 32 9.36 -23.09 0.85
N TYR A 33 8.07 -22.72 0.83
CA TYR A 33 7.62 -21.40 1.31
C TYR A 33 7.81 -21.23 2.82
N ASN A 34 7.54 -22.27 3.62
CA ASN A 34 7.78 -22.21 5.06
C ASN A 34 9.26 -21.97 5.37
N HIS A 35 10.13 -22.73 4.71
CA HIS A 35 11.57 -22.59 4.90
C HIS A 35 12.07 -21.25 4.38
N GLU A 36 11.61 -20.79 3.22
CA GLU A 36 11.97 -19.47 2.67
C GLU A 36 11.56 -18.33 3.61
N VAL A 37 10.33 -18.34 4.13
CA VAL A 37 9.85 -17.33 5.10
C VAL A 37 10.66 -17.37 6.38
N CYS A 38 10.84 -18.55 6.97
CA CYS A 38 11.64 -18.70 8.18
C CYS A 38 13.07 -18.22 7.93
N THR A 39 13.77 -18.73 6.91
CA THR A 39 15.16 -18.35 6.59
C THR A 39 15.31 -16.85 6.34
N THR A 40 14.36 -16.24 5.65
CA THR A 40 14.34 -14.80 5.46
C THR A 40 14.24 -14.07 6.81
N LEU A 41 13.30 -14.47 7.67
CA LEU A 41 13.15 -13.89 9.01
C LEU A 41 14.37 -14.16 9.90
N TYR A 42 15.03 -15.31 9.78
CA TYR A 42 16.26 -15.63 10.50
C TYR A 42 17.43 -14.73 10.10
N ASN A 43 17.62 -14.54 8.79
CA ASN A 43 18.76 -13.79 8.26
C ASN A 43 18.57 -12.27 8.36
N LYS A 44 17.32 -11.79 8.36
CA LYS A 44 16.98 -10.38 8.17
C LYS A 44 16.10 -9.78 9.26
N SER A 45 16.00 -10.47 10.40
CA SER A 45 15.27 -9.96 11.56
C SER A 45 15.85 -8.61 12.04
N PRO A 46 15.03 -7.56 12.30
CA PRO A 46 13.59 -7.45 12.07
C PRO A 46 13.21 -7.17 10.61
N VAL A 47 12.13 -7.79 10.14
CA VAL A 47 11.56 -7.56 8.81
C VAL A 47 10.24 -6.79 8.89
N ILE A 48 10.18 -5.57 8.36
CA ILE A 48 8.91 -4.84 8.25
C ILE A 48 8.00 -5.43 7.17
N MET A 49 6.69 -5.37 7.38
CA MET A 49 5.69 -5.96 6.49
C MET A 49 5.72 -5.40 5.07
N GLN A 50 6.11 -4.12 4.93
CA GLN A 50 6.24 -3.47 3.62
C GLN A 50 7.31 -4.12 2.73
N ASP A 51 8.28 -4.82 3.31
CA ASP A 51 9.43 -5.37 2.58
C ASP A 51 9.17 -6.81 2.11
N PHE A 52 8.10 -7.47 2.55
CA PHE A 52 7.77 -8.84 2.11
C PHE A 52 7.68 -8.99 0.57
N PRO A 53 7.01 -8.08 -0.19
CA PRO A 53 7.02 -8.14 -1.66
C PRO A 53 8.43 -8.12 -2.28
N LEU A 54 9.35 -7.38 -1.66
CA LEU A 54 10.74 -7.28 -2.08
C LEU A 54 11.50 -8.57 -1.77
N LEU A 55 11.45 -8.99 -0.51
CA LEU A 55 12.15 -10.14 0.03
C LEU A 55 11.82 -11.43 -0.71
N PHE A 56 10.56 -11.60 -1.11
CA PHE A 56 10.08 -12.79 -1.80
C PHE A 56 9.84 -12.59 -3.30
N GLY A 57 10.29 -11.44 -3.86
CA GLY A 57 10.24 -11.20 -5.31
C GLY A 57 8.84 -11.27 -5.93
N THR A 58 7.79 -10.91 -5.19
CA THR A 58 6.39 -11.00 -5.65
C THR A 58 5.61 -9.74 -5.29
N SER A 59 4.94 -9.13 -6.27
CA SER A 59 4.00 -8.03 -6.00
C SER A 59 2.79 -8.47 -5.16
N ARG A 60 2.49 -9.79 -5.12
CA ARG A 60 1.47 -10.40 -4.27
C ARG A 60 2.09 -11.06 -3.04
N SER A 61 2.55 -10.25 -2.09
CA SER A 61 3.16 -10.75 -0.86
C SER A 61 2.16 -11.25 0.19
N GLU A 62 0.86 -11.15 -0.07
CA GLU A 62 -0.20 -11.59 0.85
C GLU A 62 0.04 -13.02 1.32
N MET A 63 0.41 -13.92 0.40
CA MET A 63 0.69 -15.32 0.75
C MET A 63 1.81 -15.46 1.79
N PHE A 64 2.96 -14.80 1.60
CA PHE A 64 4.10 -14.89 2.52
C PHE A 64 3.83 -14.18 3.86
N ARG A 65 3.05 -13.09 3.83
CA ARG A 65 2.58 -12.38 5.03
C ARG A 65 1.64 -13.24 5.87
N GLU A 66 0.63 -13.84 5.24
CA GLU A 66 -0.27 -14.81 5.87
C GLU A 66 0.52 -16.02 6.39
N GLN A 67 1.53 -16.49 5.63
CA GLN A 67 2.43 -17.55 6.07
C GLN A 67 3.14 -17.18 7.38
N ALA A 68 3.73 -15.97 7.49
CA ALA A 68 4.40 -15.52 8.70
C ALA A 68 3.44 -15.42 9.91
N ILE A 69 2.21 -14.91 9.69
CA ILE A 69 1.17 -14.87 10.72
C ILE A 69 0.83 -16.27 11.21
N GLU A 70 0.68 -17.23 10.30
CA GLU A 70 0.32 -18.59 10.67
C GLU A 70 1.47 -19.34 11.33
N LEU A 71 2.71 -19.13 10.88
CA LEU A 71 3.90 -19.66 11.55
C LEU A 71 3.98 -19.14 12.99
N TRP A 72 3.73 -17.85 13.22
CA TRP A 72 3.64 -17.28 14.56
C TRP A 72 2.54 -17.91 15.40
N ARG A 73 1.33 -18.07 14.86
CA ARG A 73 0.19 -18.70 15.56
C ARG A 73 0.43 -20.18 15.89
N THR A 74 1.24 -20.88 15.09
CA THR A 74 1.72 -22.24 15.43
C THR A 74 2.84 -22.23 16.48
N GLY A 75 3.18 -21.07 17.03
CA GLY A 75 4.19 -20.94 18.08
C GLY A 75 5.63 -20.99 17.61
N MET A 76 5.87 -20.96 16.29
CA MET A 76 7.24 -20.90 15.75
C MET A 76 7.96 -19.68 16.33
N PRO A 77 9.29 -19.72 16.55
CA PRO A 77 10.02 -18.68 17.28
C PRO A 77 10.21 -17.41 16.45
N ILE A 78 9.10 -16.81 16.03
CA ILE A 78 8.98 -15.53 15.35
C ILE A 78 7.88 -14.74 16.06
N ALA A 79 7.99 -13.43 16.17
CA ALA A 79 6.95 -12.60 16.77
C ALA A 79 6.88 -11.21 16.13
N PRO A 80 5.70 -10.56 16.12
CA PRO A 80 5.58 -9.19 15.68
C PRO A 80 6.05 -8.22 16.78
N VAL A 81 6.93 -7.29 16.42
CA VAL A 81 7.49 -6.25 17.30
C VAL A 81 7.14 -4.86 16.78
N ARG A 82 7.01 -3.89 17.68
CA ARG A 82 6.62 -2.52 17.30
C ARG A 82 7.70 -1.82 16.49
N THR A 83 7.32 -1.23 15.36
CA THR A 83 8.16 -0.29 14.61
C THR A 83 7.41 1.04 14.52
N GLY A 84 7.81 2.03 15.30
CA GLY A 84 7.12 3.33 15.36
C GLY A 84 5.69 3.30 15.92
N ALA A 85 4.92 4.36 15.68
CA ALA A 85 3.64 4.57 16.36
C ALA A 85 2.52 3.59 15.95
N LYS A 86 2.51 3.12 14.68
CA LYS A 86 1.39 2.40 14.06
C LYS A 86 1.81 1.24 13.13
N SER A 87 3.03 0.72 13.27
CA SER A 87 3.56 -0.37 12.43
C SER A 87 4.23 -1.46 13.28
N TYR A 88 4.44 -2.62 12.66
CA TYR A 88 5.15 -3.74 13.26
C TYR A 88 6.09 -4.41 12.25
N ALA A 89 7.14 -5.03 12.76
CA ALA A 89 8.05 -5.91 12.05
C ALA A 89 7.96 -7.33 12.60
N TRP A 90 8.33 -8.33 11.80
CA TRP A 90 8.53 -9.70 12.26
C TRP A 90 9.96 -9.88 12.74
N HIS A 91 10.11 -10.43 13.94
CA HIS A 91 11.40 -10.70 14.55
C HIS A 91 11.56 -12.19 14.84
N HIS A 92 12.76 -12.73 14.66
CA HIS A 92 13.13 -14.09 15.07
C HIS A 92 13.54 -14.16 16.55
N LEU A 93 13.07 -15.14 17.32
CA LEU A 93 13.22 -15.15 18.78
C LEU A 93 14.30 -16.07 19.36
N ALA A 94 14.84 -17.06 18.64
CA ALA A 94 15.51 -18.18 19.33
C ALA A 94 16.43 -19.16 18.56
N CYS A 95 17.02 -18.88 17.39
CA CYS A 95 18.06 -19.80 16.86
C CYS A 95 19.06 -19.07 15.94
N PRO A 96 20.37 -19.37 16.01
CA PRO A 96 21.35 -18.76 15.11
C PRO A 96 21.19 -19.19 13.64
N LYS A 97 20.41 -20.26 13.35
CA LYS A 97 20.13 -20.76 12.00
C LYS A 97 18.74 -21.38 11.91
N THR A 98 18.13 -21.32 10.71
CA THR A 98 16.89 -22.05 10.38
C THR A 98 17.13 -23.55 10.42
N PRO A 99 16.26 -24.36 11.05
CA PRO A 99 16.34 -25.82 10.94
C PRO A 99 16.24 -26.28 9.48
N PRO A 100 16.82 -27.46 9.13
CA PRO A 100 16.66 -28.04 7.81
C PRO A 100 15.19 -28.11 7.39
N LYS A 101 14.90 -27.80 6.13
CA LYS A 101 13.54 -27.75 5.54
C LYS A 101 12.60 -28.87 6.01
N ASN A 102 13.06 -30.12 6.00
CA ASN A 102 12.23 -31.27 6.37
C ASN A 102 11.91 -31.30 7.88
N GLU A 103 12.86 -30.91 8.73
CA GLU A 103 12.67 -30.85 10.18
C GLU A 103 11.74 -29.69 10.55
N LEU A 104 11.97 -28.52 9.95
CA LEU A 104 11.10 -27.35 10.10
C LEU A 104 9.66 -27.69 9.68
N GLN A 105 9.49 -28.32 8.52
CA GLN A 105 8.18 -28.71 8.03
C GLN A 105 7.48 -29.69 8.97
N LYS A 106 8.21 -30.67 9.51
CA LYS A 106 7.67 -31.63 10.48
C LYS A 106 7.17 -30.91 11.74
N MET A 107 7.97 -29.99 12.30
CA MET A 107 7.57 -29.20 13.47
C MET A 107 6.32 -28.36 13.21
N ILE A 108 6.23 -27.70 12.05
CA ILE A 108 5.06 -26.90 11.66
C ILE A 108 3.82 -27.79 11.58
N ILE A 109 3.92 -28.96 10.93
CA ILE A 109 2.80 -29.90 10.79
C ILE A 109 2.34 -30.39 12.18
N GLU A 110 3.25 -30.85 13.03
CA GLU A 110 2.92 -31.39 14.36
C GLU A 110 2.16 -30.35 15.21
N ARG A 111 2.63 -29.10 15.21
CA ARG A 111 1.95 -28.02 15.94
C ARG A 111 0.64 -27.60 15.29
N ARG A 112 0.57 -27.64 13.96
CA ARG A 112 -0.63 -27.25 13.22
C ARG A 112 -1.74 -28.28 13.29
N MET A 113 -1.43 -29.57 13.41
CA MET A 113 -2.41 -30.63 13.65
C MET A 113 -3.21 -30.36 14.94
N LEU A 114 -2.54 -29.85 15.97
CA LEU A 114 -3.14 -29.52 17.27
C LEU A 114 -3.71 -28.10 17.32
N HIS A 115 -3.62 -27.33 16.23
CA HIS A 115 -4.10 -25.95 16.23
C HIS A 115 -5.64 -25.93 16.29
N PRO A 116 -6.25 -25.04 17.09
CA PRO A 116 -7.71 -24.92 17.24
C PRO A 116 -8.52 -24.89 15.93
N TYR A 117 -8.10 -24.10 14.94
CA TYR A 117 -8.74 -24.11 13.62
C TYR A 117 -8.72 -25.47 12.92
N THR A 118 -7.69 -26.30 13.10
CA THR A 118 -7.65 -27.66 12.57
C THR A 118 -8.71 -28.52 13.24
N LEU A 119 -8.79 -28.48 14.58
CA LEU A 119 -9.75 -29.28 15.35
C LEU A 119 -11.20 -28.96 14.96
N LEU A 120 -11.53 -27.68 14.78
CA LEU A 120 -12.84 -27.23 14.32
C LEU A 120 -13.23 -27.86 12.98
N PHE A 121 -12.28 -27.92 12.03
CA PHE A 121 -12.51 -28.57 10.73
C PHE A 121 -12.67 -30.08 10.87
N LEU A 122 -11.87 -30.74 11.72
CA LEU A 122 -11.99 -32.18 11.94
C LEU A 122 -13.33 -32.53 12.56
N GLU A 123 -13.81 -31.76 13.52
CA GLU A 123 -15.12 -31.94 14.15
C GLU A 123 -16.25 -31.75 13.14
N ALA A 124 -16.24 -30.65 12.38
CA ALA A 124 -17.23 -30.41 11.33
C ALA A 124 -17.32 -31.58 10.33
N ILE A 125 -16.17 -32.19 10.01
CA ILE A 125 -16.07 -33.33 9.08
C ILE A 125 -16.46 -34.65 9.73
N ARG A 126 -16.20 -34.84 11.04
CA ARG A 126 -16.69 -36.00 11.80
C ARG A 126 -18.21 -36.05 11.79
N GLU A 127 -18.84 -34.90 12.04
CA GLU A 127 -20.30 -34.77 12.14
C GLU A 127 -20.99 -34.75 10.76
N ASN A 128 -20.31 -34.25 9.72
CA ASN A 128 -20.88 -34.06 8.39
C ASN A 128 -20.09 -34.81 7.29
N GLY A 129 -19.62 -36.01 7.57
CA GLY A 129 -18.74 -36.77 6.68
C GLY A 129 -19.24 -36.84 5.23
N GLY A 130 -18.36 -36.47 4.28
CA GLY A 130 -18.69 -36.36 2.85
C GLY A 130 -19.20 -34.99 2.39
N ALA A 131 -19.33 -34.01 3.30
CA ALA A 131 -19.62 -32.62 2.96
C ALA A 131 -18.61 -32.04 1.95
N SER A 132 -19.11 -31.25 0.99
CA SER A 132 -18.26 -30.51 0.08
C SER A 132 -17.57 -29.35 0.81
N GLN A 133 -16.50 -28.79 0.23
CA GLN A 133 -15.87 -27.58 0.79
C GLN A 133 -16.85 -26.39 0.87
N ARG A 134 -17.84 -26.35 -0.01
CA ARG A 134 -18.91 -25.35 0.05
C ARG A 134 -19.79 -25.56 1.27
N ASP A 135 -20.20 -26.80 1.53
CA ASP A 135 -21.06 -27.13 2.68
C ASP A 135 -20.30 -26.88 3.98
N LEU A 136 -19.01 -27.23 4.04
CA LEU A 136 -18.15 -26.89 5.18
C LEU A 136 -18.02 -25.36 5.36
N SER A 137 -17.95 -24.60 4.28
CA SER A 137 -17.96 -23.13 4.37
C SER A 137 -19.29 -22.61 4.93
N GLU A 138 -20.41 -23.16 4.51
CA GLU A 138 -21.72 -22.75 5.02
C GLU A 138 -21.89 -23.15 6.48
N LEU A 139 -21.39 -24.32 6.89
CA LEU A 139 -21.41 -24.81 8.27
C LEU A 139 -20.52 -24.00 9.21
N LEU A 140 -19.32 -23.61 8.76
CA LEU A 140 -18.35 -22.91 9.60
C LEU A 140 -18.57 -21.39 9.64
N PHE A 141 -19.18 -20.81 8.60
CA PHE A 141 -19.32 -19.35 8.46
C PHE A 141 -20.77 -18.87 8.40
N HIS A 142 -21.76 -19.77 8.48
CA HIS A 142 -23.21 -19.53 8.42
C HIS A 142 -23.70 -18.76 7.18
N THR A 143 -22.82 -18.42 6.25
CA THR A 143 -23.11 -17.68 5.02
C THR A 143 -22.16 -18.09 3.89
N PHE A 144 -22.71 -18.31 2.69
CA PHE A 144 -21.90 -18.50 1.48
C PHE A 144 -21.51 -17.15 0.88
N LYS A 145 -20.25 -16.77 1.06
CA LYS A 145 -19.59 -15.70 0.28
C LYS A 145 -18.40 -16.30 -0.45
N LYS A 146 -18.12 -15.83 -1.66
CA LYS A 146 -16.97 -16.30 -2.47
C LYS A 146 -15.64 -16.26 -1.67
N GLY A 147 -15.46 -15.23 -0.84
CA GLY A 147 -14.28 -15.09 0.04
C GLY A 147 -14.20 -16.07 1.22
N SER A 148 -15.30 -16.73 1.60
CA SER A 148 -15.31 -17.79 2.63
C SER A 148 -14.73 -19.10 2.08
N LEU A 149 -14.98 -19.40 0.80
CA LEU A 149 -14.40 -20.57 0.13
C LEU A 149 -12.86 -20.46 0.02
N ASP A 150 -12.36 -19.24 -0.20
CA ASP A 150 -10.92 -18.95 -0.26
C ASP A 150 -10.21 -19.19 1.10
N GLN A 151 -10.94 -19.29 2.20
CA GLN A 151 -10.44 -19.63 3.54
C GLN A 151 -10.54 -21.13 3.86
N VAL A 152 -11.59 -21.81 3.38
CA VAL A 152 -11.78 -23.26 3.57
C VAL A 152 -10.81 -24.07 2.73
N HIS A 153 -10.60 -23.66 1.47
CA HIS A 153 -9.85 -24.45 0.50
C HIS A 153 -8.40 -24.74 0.92
N PRO A 154 -7.59 -23.77 1.44
CA PRO A 154 -6.23 -24.04 1.88
C PRO A 154 -6.18 -25.04 3.04
N THR A 155 -6.99 -24.81 4.07
CA THR A 155 -7.08 -25.68 5.26
C THR A 155 -7.51 -27.09 4.87
N TYR A 156 -8.59 -27.24 4.09
CA TYR A 156 -9.03 -28.56 3.63
C TYR A 156 -7.94 -29.29 2.84
N GLY A 157 -7.25 -28.57 1.95
CA GLY A 157 -6.14 -29.12 1.19
C GLY A 157 -5.00 -29.61 2.08
N ASP A 158 -4.67 -28.89 3.15
CA ASP A 158 -3.64 -29.28 4.10
C ASP A 158 -4.00 -30.56 4.87
N LEU A 159 -5.29 -30.81 5.16
CA LEU A 159 -5.75 -31.97 5.94
C LEU A 159 -5.89 -33.28 5.13
N ASP A 160 -6.15 -33.21 3.82
CA ASP A 160 -6.43 -34.37 2.95
C ASP A 160 -5.19 -35.27 2.71
N VAL A 161 -5.38 -36.59 2.65
CA VAL A 161 -4.37 -37.60 2.26
C VAL A 161 -3.85 -37.40 0.83
N ASN A 162 -4.64 -36.84 -0.08
CA ASN A 162 -4.26 -36.75 -1.49
C ASN A 162 -3.13 -35.74 -1.75
N ALA A 163 -2.14 -36.15 -2.54
CA ALA A 163 -1.10 -35.26 -3.04
C ALA A 163 -1.69 -34.26 -4.04
N THR A 164 -1.56 -32.96 -3.76
CA THR A 164 -1.87 -31.92 -4.74
C THR A 164 -0.60 -31.47 -5.45
N LYS A 165 -0.72 -30.64 -6.49
CA LYS A 165 0.43 -29.96 -7.14
C LYS A 165 1.32 -29.16 -6.16
N LYS A 166 0.91 -28.94 -4.90
CA LYS A 166 1.61 -28.16 -3.87
C LYS A 166 2.16 -29.00 -2.70
N GLY A 167 2.13 -30.34 -2.80
CA GLY A 167 2.64 -31.26 -1.77
C GLY A 167 1.61 -32.29 -1.29
N GLN A 168 2.06 -33.24 -0.45
CA GLN A 168 1.19 -34.17 0.27
C GLN A 168 0.53 -33.45 1.46
N GLY A 169 -0.77 -33.62 1.65
CA GLY A 169 -1.43 -33.16 2.87
C GLY A 169 -1.11 -34.06 4.07
N TRP A 170 -1.59 -33.67 5.24
CA TRP A 170 -1.21 -34.25 6.54
C TRP A 170 -1.87 -35.60 6.83
N GLY A 171 -2.80 -36.03 5.98
CA GLY A 171 -3.44 -37.34 6.09
C GLY A 171 -4.46 -37.48 7.22
N LEU A 172 -5.04 -36.38 7.67
CA LEU A 172 -6.11 -36.36 8.68
C LEU A 172 -7.48 -36.71 8.09
N ILE A 173 -7.65 -36.50 6.79
CA ILE A 173 -8.90 -36.74 6.06
C ILE A 173 -8.63 -37.57 4.81
N LYS A 174 -9.52 -38.50 4.47
CA LYS A 174 -9.52 -39.23 3.20
C LYS A 174 -10.95 -39.35 2.69
N ASN A 175 -11.19 -38.97 1.43
CA ASN A 175 -12.51 -39.01 0.80
C ASN A 175 -13.60 -38.29 1.62
N GLY A 176 -13.27 -37.10 2.15
CA GLY A 176 -14.19 -36.29 2.96
C GLY A 176 -14.56 -36.88 4.32
N ARG A 177 -13.78 -37.84 4.83
CA ARG A 177 -13.97 -38.45 6.17
C ARG A 177 -12.67 -38.46 6.95
N LEU A 178 -12.76 -38.43 8.28
CA LEU A 178 -11.59 -38.53 9.15
C LEU A 178 -10.87 -39.88 8.98
N THR A 179 -9.54 -39.84 8.97
CA THR A 179 -8.69 -41.03 9.09
C THR A 179 -8.56 -41.44 10.56
N GLU A 180 -7.91 -42.58 10.84
CA GLU A 180 -7.56 -42.97 12.22
C GLU A 180 -6.73 -41.89 12.92
N LEU A 181 -5.77 -41.29 12.20
CA LEU A 181 -4.97 -40.18 12.69
C LEU A 181 -5.84 -38.93 12.96
N GLY A 182 -6.77 -38.60 12.05
CA GLY A 182 -7.70 -37.49 12.25
C GLY A 182 -8.57 -37.65 13.49
N ASN A 183 -9.11 -38.85 13.73
CA ASN A 183 -9.86 -39.14 14.96
C ASN A 183 -8.98 -39.02 16.19
N LYS A 184 -7.78 -39.61 16.18
CA LYS A 184 -6.84 -39.52 17.31
C LYS A 184 -6.47 -38.07 17.68
N VAL A 185 -6.28 -37.20 16.69
CA VAL A 185 -5.98 -35.78 16.90
C VAL A 185 -7.20 -35.05 17.49
N LEU A 186 -8.40 -35.33 17.00
CA LEU A 186 -9.61 -34.69 17.54
C LEU A 186 -9.93 -35.18 18.97
N ASP A 187 -9.80 -36.49 19.20
CA ASP A 187 -10.07 -37.13 20.48
C ASP A 187 -9.04 -36.76 21.57
N SER A 188 -7.91 -36.13 21.20
CA SER A 188 -6.97 -35.58 22.17
C SER A 188 -7.47 -34.30 22.85
N TYR A 189 -8.61 -33.73 22.44
CA TYR A 189 -9.22 -32.53 23.02
C TYR A 189 -10.63 -32.86 23.57
N GLN A 190 -10.71 -33.45 24.76
CA GLN A 190 -11.97 -33.94 25.35
C GLN A 190 -12.74 -32.92 26.22
N ASN A 191 -12.07 -31.86 26.69
CA ASN A 191 -12.59 -30.97 27.76
C ASN A 191 -12.98 -29.57 27.27
N GLY A 192 -13.47 -29.45 26.03
CA GLY A 192 -13.96 -28.18 25.48
C GLY A 192 -12.86 -27.18 25.11
N LEU A 193 -13.19 -26.26 24.19
CA LEU A 193 -12.30 -25.20 23.74
C LEU A 193 -13.09 -23.93 23.41
N VAL A 194 -12.78 -22.85 24.13
CA VAL A 194 -13.37 -21.53 23.97
C VAL A 194 -12.55 -20.69 23.01
N PHE A 195 -13.18 -20.18 21.94
CA PHE A 195 -12.55 -19.30 20.94
C PHE A 195 -12.82 -17.83 21.25
N VAL A 196 -11.81 -17.11 21.73
CA VAL A 196 -11.91 -15.67 22.02
C VAL A 196 -11.29 -14.87 20.88
N CYS A 197 -12.00 -13.88 20.34
CA CYS A 197 -11.50 -12.95 19.33
C CYS A 197 -11.20 -11.59 19.94
N GLY A 198 -9.92 -11.19 19.96
CA GLY A 198 -9.53 -9.91 20.57
C GLY A 198 -10.14 -8.67 19.90
N ARG A 199 -10.58 -8.78 18.64
CA ARG A 199 -11.23 -7.68 17.93
C ARG A 199 -12.70 -7.54 18.29
N THR A 200 -13.44 -8.64 18.41
CA THR A 200 -14.91 -8.60 18.57
C THR A 200 -15.30 -8.70 20.02
N ASP A 201 -14.70 -9.62 20.79
CA ASP A 201 -15.09 -9.86 22.17
C ASP A 201 -14.54 -8.77 23.09
N PHE A 202 -13.38 -8.22 22.76
CA PHE A 202 -12.77 -7.14 23.54
C PHE A 202 -12.80 -5.76 22.86
N ALA A 203 -13.32 -5.62 21.64
CA ALA A 203 -13.26 -4.36 20.88
C ALA A 203 -11.84 -3.75 20.79
N ASN A 204 -10.79 -4.58 20.81
CA ASN A 204 -9.38 -4.19 20.95
C ASN A 204 -9.05 -3.39 22.24
N LYS A 205 -9.85 -3.52 23.31
CA LYS A 205 -9.50 -2.98 24.63
C LYS A 205 -8.20 -3.62 25.10
N ARG A 206 -7.17 -2.78 25.26
CA ARG A 206 -5.81 -3.18 25.61
C ARG A 206 -5.78 -4.07 26.86
N ASP A 207 -6.49 -3.68 27.91
CA ASP A 207 -6.38 -4.33 29.22
C ASP A 207 -7.02 -5.71 29.24
N SER A 208 -8.19 -5.89 28.62
CA SER A 208 -8.83 -7.21 28.50
C SER A 208 -7.98 -8.19 27.69
N VAL A 209 -7.37 -7.72 26.59
CA VAL A 209 -6.45 -8.54 25.78
C VAL A 209 -5.21 -8.94 26.58
N ARG A 210 -4.63 -8.00 27.36
CA ARG A 210 -3.47 -8.27 28.22
C ARG A 210 -3.80 -9.27 29.32
N LEU A 211 -4.94 -9.13 29.97
CA LEU A 211 -5.35 -10.01 31.07
C LEU A 211 -5.55 -11.45 30.57
N LEU A 212 -6.23 -11.63 29.44
CA LEU A 212 -6.36 -12.95 28.83
C LEU A 212 -5.01 -13.52 28.40
N TRP A 213 -4.11 -12.68 27.86
CA TRP A 213 -2.76 -13.11 27.51
C TRP A 213 -1.97 -13.61 28.72
N SER A 214 -2.11 -12.96 29.88
CA SER A 214 -1.49 -13.42 31.14
C SER A 214 -2.00 -14.80 31.56
N ILE A 215 -3.31 -15.06 31.44
CA ILE A 215 -3.90 -16.38 31.71
C ILE A 215 -3.29 -17.43 30.79
N LEU A 216 -3.23 -17.16 29.48
CA LEU A 216 -2.67 -18.09 28.49
C LEU A 216 -1.19 -18.39 28.73
N ARG A 217 -0.40 -17.39 29.11
CA ARG A 217 1.01 -17.57 29.46
C ARG A 217 1.20 -18.37 30.75
N GLU A 218 0.26 -18.26 31.69
CA GLU A 218 0.30 -19.07 32.90
C GLU A 218 -0.05 -20.53 32.61
N ILE A 219 -1.05 -20.80 31.76
CA ILE A 219 -1.36 -22.15 31.26
C ILE A 219 -0.12 -22.77 30.59
N GLU A 220 0.52 -22.02 29.70
CA GLU A 220 1.73 -22.46 29.02
C GLU A 220 2.87 -22.74 30.01
N SER A 221 3.08 -21.86 31.00
CA SER A 221 4.14 -22.01 32.01
C SER A 221 3.92 -23.23 32.89
N ALA A 222 2.68 -23.50 33.30
CA ALA A 222 2.29 -24.69 34.06
C ALA A 222 2.51 -25.99 33.26
N SER A 223 2.37 -25.93 31.94
CA SER A 223 2.61 -27.06 31.04
C SER A 223 4.09 -27.38 30.77
N GLY A 224 5.02 -26.57 31.29
CA GLY A 224 6.46 -26.72 31.09
C GLY A 224 6.99 -26.23 29.74
N ASN A 225 6.13 -25.64 28.90
CA ASN A 225 6.46 -25.26 27.53
C ASN A 225 6.91 -23.79 27.44
N ARG A 226 8.03 -23.42 28.06
CA ARG A 226 8.44 -22.01 28.26
C ARG A 226 8.89 -21.21 27.01
N TRP A 227 8.68 -21.71 25.79
CA TRP A 227 9.41 -21.23 24.60
C TRP A 227 8.56 -20.93 23.35
N SER A 228 7.22 -20.91 23.42
CA SER A 228 6.41 -20.50 22.26
C SER A 228 6.35 -18.98 22.13
N SER A 229 6.42 -18.47 20.89
CA SER A 229 6.15 -17.06 20.59
C SER A 229 4.66 -16.70 20.72
N TYR A 230 3.79 -17.70 20.66
CA TYR A 230 2.34 -17.58 20.80
C TYR A 230 1.84 -18.66 21.77
N PRO A 231 1.26 -18.28 22.92
CA PRO A 231 0.69 -19.22 23.86
C PRO A 231 -0.63 -19.72 23.28
N PHE A 232 -0.66 -20.96 22.79
CA PHE A 232 -1.90 -21.69 22.57
C PHE A 232 -1.85 -22.98 23.38
N PRO A 233 -2.96 -23.40 24.01
CA PRO A 233 -2.97 -24.46 25.01
C PRO A 233 -2.60 -25.80 24.37
N LEU A 234 -1.51 -26.39 24.85
CA LEU A 234 -1.01 -27.69 24.42
C LEU A 234 -1.33 -28.85 25.39
N PRO A 235 -1.56 -28.64 26.71
CA PRO A 235 -2.30 -29.65 27.48
C PRO A 235 -3.81 -29.41 27.36
N THR A 236 -4.60 -30.47 27.54
CA THR A 236 -6.03 -30.36 27.74
C THR A 236 -6.35 -29.77 29.11
N ALA A 237 -7.45 -29.03 29.19
CA ALA A 237 -8.04 -28.61 30.46
C ALA A 237 -8.40 -29.85 31.32
N PRO A 238 -8.60 -29.74 32.64
CA PRO A 238 -8.58 -28.51 33.42
C PRO A 238 -7.17 -27.94 33.63
N HIS A 239 -7.08 -26.60 33.74
CA HIS A 239 -5.84 -25.89 34.03
C HIS A 239 -5.89 -25.26 35.41
N THR A 240 -4.94 -25.61 36.28
CA THR A 240 -4.79 -25.00 37.61
C THR A 240 -3.74 -23.90 37.55
N LEU A 241 -4.12 -22.67 37.88
CA LEU A 241 -3.34 -21.44 37.76
C LEU A 241 -3.32 -20.68 39.10
N SER A 242 -2.27 -19.89 39.33
CA SER A 242 -2.22 -18.89 40.41
C SER A 242 -2.77 -17.55 39.92
N VAL A 243 -3.76 -17.00 40.64
CA VAL A 243 -4.36 -15.69 40.34
C VAL A 243 -3.31 -14.59 40.52
N GLU A 244 -2.52 -14.65 41.57
CA GLU A 244 -1.40 -13.74 41.84
C GLU A 244 -0.39 -13.77 40.69
N SER A 245 -0.01 -14.95 40.20
CA SER A 245 0.88 -15.08 39.05
C SER A 245 0.29 -14.45 37.77
N VAL A 246 -1.01 -14.65 37.52
CA VAL A 246 -1.71 -14.01 36.38
C VAL A 246 -1.67 -12.48 36.49
N LEU A 247 -1.89 -11.93 37.68
CA LEU A 247 -1.87 -10.48 37.93
C LEU A 247 -0.46 -9.90 37.83
N GLN A 248 0.54 -10.57 38.42
CA GLN A 248 1.96 -10.17 38.30
C GLN A 248 2.42 -10.11 36.83
N ARG A 249 1.97 -11.05 35.99
CA ARG A 249 2.25 -11.01 34.54
C ARG A 249 1.56 -9.86 33.84
N PHE A 250 0.32 -9.55 34.22
CA PHE A 250 -0.44 -8.44 33.64
C PHE A 250 0.26 -7.09 33.86
N GLU A 251 0.84 -6.91 35.05
CA GLU A 251 1.64 -5.74 35.46
C GLU A 251 2.99 -5.61 34.73
N GLY A 252 3.41 -6.62 33.96
CA GLY A 252 4.73 -6.71 33.31
C GLY A 252 5.19 -5.46 32.54
N PRO A 253 6.46 -5.39 32.12
CA PRO A 253 7.20 -4.16 31.81
C PRO A 253 6.65 -3.40 30.59
N GLY A 254 5.56 -2.66 30.76
CA GLY A 254 4.95 -1.81 29.73
C GLY A 254 5.20 -0.33 30.02
N LYS A 255 5.54 0.46 29.01
CA LYS A 255 5.84 1.91 29.13
C LYS A 255 4.60 2.82 29.27
N GLY A 256 3.61 2.46 30.09
CA GLY A 256 2.43 3.31 30.32
C GLY A 256 1.78 3.08 31.67
N THR A 257 0.87 3.97 32.08
CA THR A 257 -0.03 3.75 33.22
C THR A 257 -0.98 2.61 32.87
N ILE A 258 -0.59 1.39 33.23
CA ILE A 258 -1.47 0.22 33.21
C ILE A 258 -2.30 0.32 34.50
N PRO A 259 -3.65 0.31 34.43
CA PRO A 259 -4.48 0.22 35.63
C PRO A 259 -4.18 -1.07 36.37
N ASP A 260 -4.17 -1.06 37.71
CA ASP A 260 -4.00 -2.30 38.48
C ASP A 260 -5.17 -3.27 38.18
N ALA A 261 -4.86 -4.52 37.83
CA ALA A 261 -5.87 -5.56 37.71
C ALA A 261 -6.03 -6.28 39.05
N THR A 262 -7.26 -6.66 39.37
CA THR A 262 -7.62 -7.35 40.60
C THR A 262 -8.16 -8.75 40.29
N PRO A 263 -8.24 -9.65 41.29
CA PRO A 263 -8.92 -10.94 41.13
C PRO A 263 -10.37 -10.81 40.63
N SER A 264 -11.05 -9.70 40.93
CA SER A 264 -12.40 -9.42 40.44
C SER A 264 -12.43 -9.19 38.93
N ASP A 265 -11.40 -8.58 38.35
CA ASP A 265 -11.31 -8.35 36.90
C ASP A 265 -11.14 -9.66 36.13
N VAL A 266 -10.39 -10.62 36.71
CA VAL A 266 -10.26 -11.98 36.16
C VAL A 266 -11.63 -12.67 36.13
N ARG A 267 -12.39 -12.62 37.23
CA ARG A 267 -13.74 -13.20 37.31
C ARG A 267 -14.70 -12.58 36.29
N LEU A 268 -14.80 -11.25 36.29
CA LEU A 268 -15.67 -10.51 35.37
C LEU A 268 -15.35 -10.81 33.90
N MET A 269 -14.06 -10.96 33.55
CA MET A 269 -13.66 -11.32 32.20
C MET A 269 -14.07 -12.76 31.85
N LEU A 270 -13.85 -13.73 32.73
CA LEU A 270 -14.21 -15.13 32.49
C LEU A 270 -15.74 -15.31 32.43
N ASP A 271 -16.49 -14.63 33.32
CA ASP A 271 -17.95 -14.59 33.31
C ASP A 271 -18.48 -13.97 32.00
N TYR A 272 -17.90 -12.85 31.56
CA TYR A 272 -18.26 -12.18 30.30
C TYR A 272 -18.00 -13.06 29.07
N LEU A 273 -16.94 -13.88 29.11
CA LEU A 273 -16.58 -14.81 28.04
C LEU A 273 -17.32 -16.16 28.16
N GLU A 274 -18.15 -16.33 29.20
CA GLU A 274 -18.86 -17.59 29.49
C GLU A 274 -17.94 -18.81 29.60
N ILE A 275 -16.73 -18.62 30.14
CA ILE A 275 -15.75 -19.70 30.36
C ILE A 275 -16.09 -20.42 31.67
N ASP A 276 -16.16 -21.75 31.68
CA ASP A 276 -16.39 -22.51 32.90
C ASP A 276 -15.11 -22.52 33.78
N TYR A 277 -15.20 -21.97 35.00
CA TYR A 277 -14.09 -21.90 35.96
C TYR A 277 -14.52 -22.08 37.42
N THR A 278 -13.56 -22.42 38.28
CA THR A 278 -13.69 -22.30 39.74
C THR A 278 -12.54 -21.50 40.30
N ILE A 279 -12.80 -20.62 41.27
CA ILE A 279 -11.78 -19.79 41.91
C ILE A 279 -11.91 -19.88 43.44
N ASP A 280 -10.83 -20.29 44.11
CA ASP A 280 -10.75 -20.37 45.57
C ASP A 280 -9.41 -19.80 46.05
N GLY A 281 -9.48 -18.66 46.75
CA GLY A 281 -8.29 -17.89 47.12
C GLY A 281 -7.45 -17.50 45.90
N ASP A 282 -6.20 -17.95 45.90
CA ASP A 282 -5.24 -17.76 44.79
C ASP A 282 -5.37 -18.82 43.68
N VAL A 283 -6.18 -19.86 43.87
CA VAL A 283 -6.26 -20.98 42.92
C VAL A 283 -7.39 -20.74 41.94
N LEU A 284 -7.04 -20.56 40.66
CA LEU A 284 -7.97 -20.55 39.54
C LEU A 284 -7.89 -21.89 38.81
N VAL A 285 -9.01 -22.60 38.71
CA VAL A 285 -9.14 -23.80 37.87
C VAL A 285 -10.03 -23.48 36.69
N LEU A 286 -9.47 -23.50 35.48
CA LEU A 286 -10.22 -23.41 34.24
C LEU A 286 -10.63 -24.81 33.82
N LEU A 287 -11.92 -25.03 33.55
CA LEU A 287 -12.43 -26.35 33.15
C LEU A 287 -12.34 -26.58 31.63
N GLU A 288 -12.15 -25.50 30.86
CA GLU A 288 -12.08 -25.50 29.41
C GLU A 288 -10.74 -24.96 28.89
N GLY A 289 -10.35 -25.38 27.69
CA GLY A 289 -9.23 -24.77 26.98
C GLY A 289 -9.63 -23.39 26.44
N ILE A 290 -8.67 -22.47 26.30
CA ILE A 290 -8.91 -21.15 25.73
C ILE A 290 -7.98 -20.92 24.54
N TYR A 291 -8.54 -20.57 23.39
CA TYR A 291 -7.79 -20.04 22.26
C TYR A 291 -8.15 -18.58 22.03
N LEU A 292 -7.15 -17.71 22.18
CA LEU A 292 -7.28 -16.33 21.74
C LEU A 292 -6.87 -16.23 20.27
N SER A 293 -7.71 -15.63 19.44
CA SER A 293 -7.42 -15.19 18.07
C SER A 293 -7.17 -13.69 18.07
N ILE A 294 -5.92 -13.30 17.82
CA ILE A 294 -5.53 -11.91 17.64
C ILE A 294 -4.78 -11.67 16.33
N THR A 295 -4.75 -10.40 15.92
CA THR A 295 -3.91 -9.92 14.82
C THR A 295 -2.56 -9.44 15.36
N PRO A 296 -1.49 -9.43 14.55
CA PRO A 296 -0.21 -8.81 14.92
C PRO A 296 -0.34 -7.35 15.40
N ALA A 297 -1.25 -6.59 14.78
CA ALA A 297 -1.50 -5.19 15.16
C ALA A 297 -2.12 -5.07 16.56
N THR A 298 -3.07 -5.94 16.92
CA THR A 298 -3.64 -6.01 18.27
C THR A 298 -2.59 -6.48 19.28
N TYR A 299 -1.77 -7.48 18.93
CA TYR A 299 -0.67 -7.98 19.77
C TYR A 299 0.33 -6.88 20.13
N VAL A 300 0.78 -6.14 19.12
CA VAL A 300 1.71 -5.01 19.29
C VAL A 300 1.04 -3.84 19.99
N GLY A 301 -0.19 -3.49 19.59
CA GLY A 301 -0.95 -2.39 20.18
C GLY A 301 -1.25 -2.58 21.67
N ALA A 302 -1.44 -3.83 22.11
CA ALA A 302 -1.64 -4.17 23.52
C ALA A 302 -0.33 -4.25 24.32
N GLY A 303 0.84 -4.21 23.65
CA GLY A 303 2.16 -4.31 24.28
C GLY A 303 2.47 -5.73 24.78
N LEU A 304 1.95 -6.77 24.11
CA LEU A 304 2.14 -8.16 24.54
C LEU A 304 3.57 -8.67 24.29
N TYR A 305 4.23 -8.19 23.24
CA TYR A 305 5.66 -8.46 23.00
C TYR A 305 6.58 -7.95 24.14
N GLU A 306 6.16 -6.91 24.85
CA GLU A 306 6.87 -6.39 26.02
C GLU A 306 6.66 -7.31 27.23
N MET A 307 5.42 -7.79 27.44
CA MET A 307 5.09 -8.79 28.48
C MET A 307 5.86 -10.10 28.28
N ASP A 308 6.04 -10.50 27.01
CA ASP A 308 6.79 -11.70 26.65
C ASP A 308 8.33 -11.51 26.76
N GLY A 309 8.79 -10.33 27.18
CA GLY A 309 10.21 -10.00 27.32
C GLY A 309 10.96 -9.90 25.99
N ILE A 310 10.24 -9.82 24.86
CA ILE A 310 10.83 -9.76 23.52
C ILE A 310 11.49 -8.40 23.32
N ALA A 311 10.87 -7.32 23.78
CA ALA A 311 11.41 -5.96 23.65
C ALA A 311 12.82 -5.79 24.26
N GLY A 312 13.11 -6.46 25.38
CA GLY A 312 14.44 -6.44 26.01
C GLY A 312 15.50 -7.16 25.17
N ARG A 313 15.13 -8.25 24.48
CA ARG A 313 16.06 -9.02 23.61
C ARG A 313 16.44 -8.26 22.33
N LEU A 314 15.64 -7.28 21.91
CA LEU A 314 15.91 -6.47 20.71
C LEU A 314 17.03 -5.44 20.93
N LEU A 315 17.14 -4.87 22.14
CA LEU A 315 18.12 -3.85 22.49
C LEU A 315 19.56 -4.39 22.56
N ASP A 316 19.73 -5.71 22.69
CA ASP A 316 21.04 -6.37 22.69
C ASP A 316 21.56 -6.67 21.27
N VAL A 317 20.68 -6.74 20.26
CA VAL A 317 21.05 -7.03 18.85
C VAL A 317 21.44 -5.76 18.07
N GLU A 318 20.98 -4.58 18.49
CA GLU A 318 21.33 -3.29 17.88
C GLU A 318 22.82 -2.90 18.02
N LYS A 319 23.65 -3.70 18.71
CA LYS A 319 25.10 -3.47 18.84
C LYS A 319 25.98 -4.14 17.79
N GLU A 320 25.42 -4.96 16.90
CA GLU A 320 26.20 -5.63 15.85
C GLU A 320 25.58 -5.42 14.47
N SER A 321 25.62 -4.18 13.95
CA SER A 321 25.70 -3.94 12.50
C SER A 321 25.98 -2.46 12.20
N ALA A 322 27.26 -2.10 12.19
CA ALA A 322 27.76 -1.06 11.31
C ALA A 322 29.04 -1.60 10.70
N ALA A 323 28.87 -2.28 9.57
CA ALA A 323 29.95 -2.82 8.77
C ALA A 323 30.44 -1.76 7.77
N GLU A 324 31.77 -1.77 7.63
CA GLU A 324 32.51 -1.89 6.37
C GLU A 324 32.58 -0.68 5.42
N GLU A 325 33.83 -0.25 5.22
CA GLU A 325 34.30 0.53 4.07
C GLU A 325 34.02 -0.26 2.78
N GLY A 326 32.94 0.09 2.08
CA GLY A 326 32.60 -0.46 0.76
C GLY A 326 33.35 0.23 -0.38
N GLU A 327 33.55 -0.50 -1.47
CA GLU A 327 34.08 0.00 -2.74
C GLU A 327 33.21 1.17 -3.28
N SER A 328 33.84 2.19 -3.89
CA SER A 328 33.09 3.35 -4.40
C SER A 328 32.15 2.97 -5.55
N LEU A 329 30.85 2.95 -5.27
CA LEU A 329 29.76 2.70 -6.23
C LEU A 329 29.57 3.84 -7.25
N TYR A 330 30.17 5.01 -7.00
CA TYR A 330 30.00 6.20 -7.84
C TYR A 330 30.57 6.00 -9.24
N GLY A 331 29.77 6.34 -10.27
CA GLY A 331 30.20 6.28 -11.67
C GLY A 331 30.48 4.88 -12.20
N LYS A 332 30.06 3.82 -11.49
CA LYS A 332 30.09 2.43 -11.96
C LYS A 332 28.83 2.09 -12.74
N ILE A 333 28.85 0.96 -13.45
CA ILE A 333 27.65 0.37 -14.05
C ILE A 333 27.08 -0.64 -13.05
N TRP A 334 25.83 -0.46 -12.66
CA TRP A 334 25.20 -1.34 -11.68
C TRP A 334 24.49 -2.47 -12.39
N VAL A 335 24.85 -3.71 -12.09
CA VAL A 335 24.17 -4.89 -12.61
C VAL A 335 23.37 -5.51 -11.48
N ILE A 336 22.05 -5.35 -11.55
CA ILE A 336 21.11 -5.83 -10.54
C ILE A 336 20.73 -7.27 -10.88
N GLY A 337 21.21 -8.21 -10.06
CA GLY A 337 21.01 -9.63 -10.27
C GLY A 337 21.78 -10.47 -9.25
N SER A 338 21.25 -11.66 -8.95
CA SER A 338 21.91 -12.57 -8.01
C SER A 338 23.08 -13.34 -8.64
N ASN A 339 23.22 -13.33 -9.97
CA ASN A 339 24.25 -14.09 -10.70
C ASN A 339 25.08 -13.17 -11.59
N PHE A 340 25.82 -12.25 -10.98
CA PHE A 340 26.73 -11.37 -11.73
C PHE A 340 27.93 -12.15 -12.28
N GLU A 341 28.13 -12.07 -13.60
CA GLU A 341 29.26 -12.66 -14.31
C GLU A 341 30.05 -11.55 -15.02
N PRO A 342 31.24 -11.16 -14.54
CA PRO A 342 31.97 -10.00 -15.06
C PRO A 342 32.17 -9.99 -16.58
N GLY A 343 32.37 -11.16 -17.20
CA GLY A 343 32.58 -11.28 -18.66
C GLY A 343 31.34 -11.06 -19.53
N SER A 344 30.16 -10.94 -18.93
CA SER A 344 28.88 -10.79 -19.62
C SER A 344 28.41 -9.32 -19.68
N TYR A 345 29.12 -8.41 -19.01
CA TYR A 345 28.79 -6.99 -18.85
C TYR A 345 30.02 -6.11 -19.18
N PRO A 346 29.87 -4.78 -19.31
CA PRO A 346 31.00 -3.89 -19.55
C PRO A 346 32.01 -3.92 -18.38
N ASP A 347 33.30 -3.66 -18.66
CA ASP A 347 34.41 -3.80 -17.69
C ASP A 347 34.24 -3.01 -16.38
N GLU A 348 33.48 -1.92 -16.39
CA GLU A 348 33.22 -1.08 -15.22
C GLU A 348 31.97 -1.51 -14.43
N ALA A 349 31.37 -2.65 -14.78
CA ALA A 349 30.20 -3.18 -14.14
C ALA A 349 30.52 -3.80 -12.77
N ILE A 350 29.62 -3.57 -11.83
CA ILE A 350 29.61 -4.21 -10.52
C ILE A 350 28.29 -4.93 -10.35
N GLY A 351 28.35 -6.15 -9.80
CA GLY A 351 27.17 -6.89 -9.40
C GLY A 351 26.60 -6.31 -8.12
N LEU A 352 25.33 -5.91 -8.14
CA LEU A 352 24.54 -5.61 -6.96
C LEU A 352 23.48 -6.68 -6.86
N ASP A 353 23.43 -7.37 -5.74
CA ASP A 353 22.25 -8.17 -5.44
C ASP A 353 21.05 -7.24 -5.17
N TRP A 354 19.89 -7.83 -4.94
CA TRP A 354 18.69 -7.02 -4.74
C TRP A 354 18.75 -6.21 -3.43
N GLU A 355 19.46 -6.67 -2.40
CA GLU A 355 19.57 -6.00 -1.11
C GLU A 355 20.42 -4.74 -1.26
N ASP A 356 21.57 -4.88 -1.92
CA ASP A 356 22.44 -3.77 -2.28
C ASP A 356 21.72 -2.79 -3.19
N TRP A 357 20.97 -3.28 -4.18
CA TRP A 357 20.14 -2.44 -5.03
C TRP A 357 19.17 -1.59 -4.21
N LEU A 358 18.42 -2.19 -3.29
CA LEU A 358 17.44 -1.43 -2.49
C LEU A 358 18.10 -0.45 -1.53
N LYS A 359 19.21 -0.85 -0.91
CA LYS A 359 20.01 0.02 -0.04
C LYS A 359 20.47 1.27 -0.78
N HIS A 360 20.87 1.12 -2.04
CA HIS A 360 21.49 2.19 -2.82
C HIS A 360 20.55 2.93 -3.77
N CYS A 361 19.43 2.34 -4.19
CA CYS A 361 18.51 2.95 -5.15
C CYS A 361 17.93 4.27 -4.62
N ARG A 362 17.73 4.39 -3.30
CA ARG A 362 17.21 5.61 -2.69
C ARG A 362 18.18 6.78 -2.71
N ASP A 363 19.47 6.48 -2.79
CA ASP A 363 20.59 7.43 -2.86
C ASP A 363 21.18 7.49 -4.29
N ILE A 364 20.45 7.00 -5.29
CA ILE A 364 20.88 6.99 -6.70
C ILE A 364 21.21 8.40 -7.21
N ASP A 365 20.59 9.44 -6.64
CA ASP A 365 20.90 10.84 -6.92
C ASP A 365 22.32 11.20 -6.49
N ARG A 366 22.77 10.71 -5.34
CA ARG A 366 24.09 10.97 -4.76
C ARG A 366 25.18 10.07 -5.34
N ILE A 367 24.87 8.79 -5.52
CA ILE A 367 25.83 7.80 -5.98
C ILE A 367 25.97 7.84 -7.51
N THR A 368 24.90 8.19 -8.24
CA THR A 368 24.88 8.49 -9.68
C THR A 368 25.64 7.44 -10.55
N PRO A 369 25.07 6.23 -10.76
CA PRO A 369 25.68 5.23 -11.64
C PRO A 369 25.70 5.69 -13.11
N LYS A 370 26.65 5.14 -13.91
CA LYS A 370 26.71 5.37 -15.38
C LYS A 370 25.54 4.72 -16.12
N ALA A 371 25.14 3.54 -15.66
CA ALA A 371 23.99 2.80 -16.17
C ALA A 371 23.50 1.83 -15.11
N ILE A 372 22.23 1.43 -15.21
CA ILE A 372 21.63 0.39 -14.40
C ILE A 372 21.14 -0.72 -15.33
N ILE A 373 21.58 -1.95 -15.07
CA ILE A 373 21.30 -3.13 -15.88
C ILE A 373 20.55 -4.13 -15.00
N PHE A 374 19.33 -4.49 -15.36
CA PHE A 374 18.58 -5.58 -14.73
C PHE A 374 18.88 -6.91 -15.45
N ALA A 375 19.61 -7.79 -14.77
CA ALA A 375 20.01 -9.11 -15.26
C ALA A 375 18.81 -10.08 -15.33
N PRO A 376 18.80 -11.12 -16.18
CA PRO A 376 17.61 -11.93 -16.50
C PRO A 376 16.81 -12.56 -15.34
N GLU A 377 17.42 -12.68 -14.17
CA GLU A 377 16.82 -13.13 -12.91
C GLU A 377 16.09 -12.03 -12.12
N TRP A 378 16.01 -10.80 -12.64
CA TRP A 378 15.33 -9.69 -12.00
C TRP A 378 13.85 -10.01 -11.69
N SER A 379 13.30 -9.42 -10.64
CA SER A 379 11.86 -9.53 -10.31
C SER A 379 11.11 -8.24 -10.58
N PRO A 380 9.86 -8.28 -11.07
CA PRO A 380 8.98 -7.11 -11.19
C PRO A 380 8.92 -6.25 -9.93
N SER A 381 8.95 -6.87 -8.75
CA SER A 381 8.90 -6.09 -7.51
C SER A 381 10.16 -5.24 -7.32
N TRP A 382 11.34 -5.66 -7.80
CA TRP A 382 12.56 -4.86 -7.65
C TRP A 382 12.49 -3.55 -8.45
N MET A 383 11.86 -3.58 -9.61
CA MET A 383 11.60 -2.39 -10.43
C MET A 383 10.46 -1.55 -9.86
N GLU A 384 9.35 -2.19 -9.44
CA GLU A 384 8.21 -1.48 -8.84
C GLU A 384 8.67 -0.63 -7.64
N PHE A 385 9.59 -1.15 -6.82
CA PHE A 385 10.08 -0.47 -5.62
C PHE A 385 11.03 0.68 -5.86
N ALA A 386 11.69 0.71 -7.01
CA ALA A 386 12.59 1.78 -7.40
C ALA A 386 12.04 2.56 -8.60
N SER A 387 10.77 2.38 -8.98
CA SER A 387 10.22 2.94 -10.22
C SER A 387 10.33 4.47 -10.28
N GLY A 388 10.01 5.16 -9.17
CA GLY A 388 10.23 6.60 -9.02
C GLY A 388 11.70 7.02 -9.09
N GLU A 389 12.61 6.24 -8.49
CA GLU A 389 14.06 6.45 -8.55
C GLU A 389 14.61 6.27 -9.98
N LEU A 390 14.17 5.21 -10.66
CA LEU A 390 14.54 4.89 -12.05
C LEU A 390 14.03 5.97 -13.00
N HIS A 391 12.80 6.45 -12.81
CA HIS A 391 12.25 7.60 -13.53
C HIS A 391 13.14 8.82 -13.42
N ALA A 392 13.46 9.21 -12.18
CA ALA A 392 14.28 10.38 -11.91
C ALA A 392 15.67 10.26 -12.55
N TYR A 393 16.27 9.07 -12.43
CA TYR A 393 17.57 8.75 -12.98
C TYR A 393 17.59 8.86 -14.51
N VAL A 394 16.62 8.23 -15.19
CA VAL A 394 16.53 8.29 -16.66
C VAL A 394 16.22 9.72 -17.13
N ALA A 395 15.30 10.43 -16.47
CA ALA A 395 14.99 11.82 -16.81
C ALA A 395 16.21 12.74 -16.72
N ALA A 396 17.15 12.47 -15.80
CA ALA A 396 18.41 13.21 -15.65
C ALA A 396 19.51 12.84 -16.67
N GLY A 397 19.24 11.90 -17.58
CA GLY A 397 20.20 11.44 -18.60
C GLY A 397 20.73 10.03 -18.38
N GLY A 398 20.20 9.30 -17.40
CA GLY A 398 20.63 7.94 -17.07
C GLY A 398 20.15 6.91 -18.08
N ASN A 399 20.82 5.74 -18.10
CA ASN A 399 20.44 4.61 -18.95
C ASN A 399 19.98 3.44 -18.08
N VAL A 400 18.75 2.97 -18.29
CA VAL A 400 18.22 1.76 -17.64
C VAL A 400 18.06 0.68 -18.69
N ILE A 401 18.76 -0.43 -18.50
CA ILE A 401 18.80 -1.57 -19.42
C ILE A 401 18.14 -2.76 -18.74
N VAL A 402 17.21 -3.43 -19.42
CA VAL A 402 16.44 -4.54 -18.89
C VAL A 402 16.59 -5.74 -19.81
N HIS A 403 17.16 -6.83 -19.30
CA HIS A 403 17.20 -8.09 -20.05
C HIS A 403 15.91 -8.91 -19.86
N ARG A 404 15.73 -9.93 -20.71
CA ARG A 404 14.61 -10.86 -20.68
C ARG A 404 14.33 -11.39 -19.27
N HIS A 405 13.06 -11.54 -18.91
CA HIS A 405 12.68 -12.12 -17.63
C HIS A 405 12.54 -13.65 -17.74
N LYS A 406 13.11 -14.42 -16.79
CA LYS A 406 13.16 -15.89 -16.86
C LYS A 406 11.88 -16.65 -16.42
N SER A 407 10.82 -16.01 -15.89
CA SER A 407 9.66 -16.78 -15.36
C SER A 407 8.72 -17.38 -16.42
N THR A 408 8.28 -18.62 -16.18
CA THR A 408 7.58 -19.53 -17.10
C THR A 408 6.03 -19.53 -17.04
N ARG A 409 5.39 -18.71 -16.19
CA ARG A 409 3.92 -18.71 -16.07
C ARG A 409 3.25 -17.70 -17.01
N THR A 410 2.73 -18.21 -18.13
CA THR A 410 1.81 -17.54 -19.04
C THR A 410 0.39 -17.55 -18.47
N GLY A 411 -0.11 -16.38 -18.07
CA GLY A 411 -1.50 -16.21 -17.63
C GLY A 411 -1.73 -14.88 -16.92
N THR A 412 -2.61 -14.05 -17.51
CA THR A 412 -2.93 -12.65 -17.17
C THR A 412 -1.72 -11.70 -17.19
N SER A 413 -1.86 -10.60 -17.93
CA SER A 413 -0.88 -9.53 -18.10
C SER A 413 -0.19 -9.17 -16.78
N LYS A 414 1.03 -9.66 -16.60
CA LYS A 414 1.89 -9.19 -15.52
C LYS A 414 2.34 -7.79 -15.92
N MET A 415 1.94 -6.78 -15.14
CA MET A 415 2.47 -5.43 -15.25
C MET A 415 3.91 -5.43 -14.71
N PHE A 416 4.83 -5.95 -15.53
CA PHE A 416 6.25 -6.14 -15.19
C PHE A 416 6.93 -4.83 -14.77
N PHE A 417 6.39 -3.72 -15.27
CA PHE A 417 6.95 -2.39 -15.16
C PHE A 417 5.98 -1.44 -14.47
N THR A 418 5.21 -1.97 -13.52
CA THR A 418 4.26 -1.14 -12.78
C THR A 418 4.99 0.03 -12.12
N GLY A 419 4.50 1.25 -12.36
CA GLY A 419 5.11 2.48 -11.87
C GLY A 419 6.21 3.07 -12.76
N LEU A 420 6.63 2.37 -13.82
CA LEU A 420 7.41 2.97 -14.91
C LEU A 420 6.49 3.84 -15.81
N PRO A 421 6.98 4.58 -16.85
CA PRO A 421 6.12 5.48 -17.62
C PRO A 421 5.00 4.66 -18.29
N GLN A 422 3.82 5.23 -18.49
CA GLN A 422 2.63 4.51 -18.95
C GLN A 422 2.85 3.72 -20.26
N ASP A 423 3.73 4.19 -21.15
CA ASP A 423 4.10 3.46 -22.37
C ASP A 423 4.87 2.17 -22.04
N ILE A 424 5.73 2.19 -21.02
CA ILE A 424 6.51 1.04 -20.54
C ILE A 424 5.67 0.11 -19.65
N ASP A 425 4.73 0.64 -18.86
CA ASP A 425 3.83 -0.20 -18.03
C ASP A 425 2.96 -1.13 -18.89
N ARG A 426 2.66 -0.73 -20.13
CA ARG A 426 1.97 -1.56 -21.13
C ARG A 426 2.87 -2.61 -21.77
N PHE A 427 4.15 -2.66 -21.40
CA PHE A 427 5.12 -3.59 -21.96
C PHE A 427 5.12 -4.92 -21.21
N SER A 428 5.13 -6.02 -21.97
CA SER A 428 5.14 -7.37 -21.42
C SER A 428 6.20 -8.22 -22.10
N HIS A 429 6.81 -9.12 -21.33
CA HIS A 429 7.70 -10.14 -21.88
C HIS A 429 6.96 -11.48 -21.98
N LEU A 430 7.04 -12.11 -23.14
CA LEU A 430 6.67 -13.51 -23.30
C LEU A 430 7.94 -14.36 -23.45
N PRO A 431 8.22 -15.30 -22.54
CA PRO A 431 9.34 -16.22 -22.70
C PRO A 431 9.29 -16.92 -24.06
N GLY A 432 10.36 -16.78 -24.85
CA GLY A 432 10.48 -17.36 -26.20
C GLY A 432 9.87 -16.54 -27.34
N ASN A 433 9.06 -15.52 -27.06
CA ASN A 433 8.35 -14.71 -28.07
C ASN A 433 8.67 -13.21 -27.96
N GLY A 434 9.85 -12.83 -27.48
CA GLY A 434 10.26 -11.42 -27.42
C GLY A 434 9.50 -10.55 -26.43
N TRP A 435 9.75 -9.25 -26.54
CA TRP A 435 8.98 -8.21 -25.88
C TRP A 435 7.81 -7.73 -26.74
N ARG A 436 6.70 -7.30 -26.10
CA ARG A 436 5.49 -6.83 -26.79
C ARG A 436 4.66 -5.86 -25.94
N PHE A 437 3.90 -4.99 -26.59
CA PHE A 437 2.87 -4.18 -25.93
C PHE A 437 1.59 -4.98 -25.68
N ASP A 438 0.97 -4.80 -24.52
CA ASP A 438 -0.38 -5.31 -24.24
C ASP A 438 -1.43 -4.30 -24.74
N THR A 439 -2.08 -4.64 -25.85
CA THR A 439 -3.13 -3.83 -26.48
C THR A 439 -4.53 -4.12 -25.91
N ASN A 440 -4.67 -5.02 -24.93
CA ASN A 440 -5.98 -5.39 -24.37
C ASN A 440 -6.38 -4.59 -23.12
N LEU A 441 -5.44 -3.88 -22.49
CA LEU A 441 -5.71 -2.92 -21.42
C LEU A 441 -6.30 -1.63 -22.00
N GLY A 442 -7.64 -1.49 -22.04
CA GLY A 442 -8.26 -0.19 -22.33
C GLY A 442 -9.39 -0.12 -23.37
N ARG A 443 -9.99 -1.24 -23.80
CA ARG A 443 -11.05 -1.30 -24.85
C ARG A 443 -12.25 -0.31 -24.72
N ARG A 444 -12.44 0.39 -23.60
CA ARG A 444 -13.54 1.36 -23.40
C ARG A 444 -13.15 2.85 -23.48
N ILE A 445 -11.86 3.21 -23.45
CA ILE A 445 -11.41 4.62 -23.47
C ILE A 445 -10.83 5.00 -24.85
N GLY A 446 -11.10 4.20 -25.88
CA GLY A 446 -10.32 4.19 -27.11
C GLY A 446 -8.96 3.53 -26.85
N ASN A 447 -8.47 2.73 -27.79
CA ASN A 447 -7.10 2.24 -27.76
C ASN A 447 -6.25 3.19 -28.61
N PRO A 448 -5.70 4.29 -28.07
CA PRO A 448 -4.68 5.01 -28.82
C PRO A 448 -3.38 4.19 -28.80
N ALA A 449 -2.68 4.23 -29.92
CA ALA A 449 -1.33 3.70 -30.05
C ALA A 449 -0.43 4.24 -28.92
N PRO A 450 0.57 3.47 -28.46
CA PRO A 450 1.56 3.97 -27.50
C PRO A 450 2.16 5.29 -27.99
N ILE A 451 2.36 6.26 -27.10
CA ILE A 451 2.86 7.59 -27.47
C ILE A 451 4.36 7.52 -27.40
N TYR A 452 4.91 7.02 -28.47
CA TYR A 452 6.33 6.76 -28.59
C TYR A 452 7.15 8.00 -28.25
N SER A 453 8.18 7.80 -27.43
CA SER A 453 9.26 8.77 -27.31
C SER A 453 9.83 9.12 -28.68
N GLN A 454 10.56 10.23 -28.74
CA GLN A 454 11.18 10.86 -29.92
C GLN A 454 11.91 9.92 -30.92
N LYS A 455 12.10 8.63 -30.64
CA LYS A 455 12.46 7.57 -31.60
C LYS A 455 11.62 6.31 -31.40
N PHE A 456 10.89 5.91 -32.42
CA PHE A 456 10.22 4.61 -32.54
C PHE A 456 10.11 4.21 -34.01
N GLU A 457 10.67 3.05 -34.36
CA GLU A 457 10.62 2.51 -35.73
C GLU A 457 10.49 0.97 -35.81
N PRO A 458 9.54 0.28 -35.16
CA PRO A 458 9.17 -1.05 -35.58
C PRO A 458 8.18 -0.99 -36.75
N ALA A 459 8.42 -1.83 -37.74
CA ALA A 459 7.64 -1.89 -38.97
C ALA A 459 6.15 -2.26 -38.76
N ASN A 460 5.75 -2.77 -37.59
CA ASN A 460 4.34 -3.05 -37.26
C ASN A 460 4.12 -3.27 -35.73
N PRO A 461 3.36 -2.42 -35.01
CA PRO A 461 3.20 -2.49 -33.56
C PRO A 461 2.26 -3.58 -33.03
N GLU A 462 1.43 -4.20 -33.88
CA GLU A 462 0.33 -5.06 -33.40
C GLU A 462 0.67 -6.55 -33.20
N ASN A 463 1.83 -7.06 -33.64
CA ASN A 463 2.09 -8.51 -33.55
C ASN A 463 3.55 -8.99 -33.60
N ASN A 464 4.56 -8.10 -33.55
CA ASN A 464 5.95 -8.53 -33.66
C ASN A 464 6.65 -8.54 -32.30
N SER A 465 7.12 -9.73 -31.92
CA SER A 465 8.10 -9.93 -30.87
C SER A 465 9.33 -9.05 -31.14
N MET A 466 9.73 -8.22 -30.18
CA MET A 466 10.92 -7.38 -30.30
C MET A 466 12.10 -7.99 -29.56
N ASP A 467 13.23 -8.09 -30.24
CA ASP A 467 14.51 -8.50 -29.65
C ASP A 467 15.22 -7.36 -28.92
N LEU A 468 14.98 -6.12 -29.37
CA LEU A 468 15.42 -4.88 -28.73
C LEU A 468 14.31 -3.84 -28.82
N PHE A 469 13.99 -3.20 -27.70
CA PHE A 469 13.17 -1.99 -27.65
C PHE A 469 13.91 -0.91 -26.87
N SER A 470 13.98 0.30 -27.43
CA SER A 470 14.59 1.45 -26.74
C SER A 470 13.64 2.63 -26.79
N ILE A 471 13.53 3.37 -25.69
CA ILE A 471 12.64 4.52 -25.56
C ILE A 471 13.38 5.63 -24.80
N LYS A 472 13.40 6.83 -25.38
CA LYS A 472 14.00 8.02 -24.77
C LYS A 472 13.02 8.61 -23.76
N TYR A 473 13.47 8.96 -22.56
CA TYR A 473 12.63 9.57 -21.55
C TYR A 473 13.38 10.71 -20.85
N GLY A 474 12.90 11.95 -21.04
CA GLY A 474 13.67 13.14 -20.67
C GLY A 474 15.00 13.21 -21.41
N LEU A 475 16.12 13.24 -20.67
CA LEU A 475 17.47 13.29 -21.25
C LEU A 475 18.13 11.91 -21.45
N GLY A 476 17.54 10.83 -20.92
CA GLY A 476 18.12 9.48 -20.94
C GLY A 476 17.25 8.46 -21.67
N ASP A 477 17.57 7.18 -21.50
CA ASP A 477 16.97 6.09 -22.27
C ASP A 477 16.65 4.84 -21.41
N PHE A 478 15.54 4.17 -21.73
CA PHE A 478 15.28 2.79 -21.32
C PHE A 478 15.55 1.85 -22.49
N HIS A 479 16.22 0.73 -22.23
CA HIS A 479 16.51 -0.32 -23.22
C HIS A 479 16.02 -1.68 -22.73
N PHE A 480 15.42 -2.47 -23.60
CA PHE A 480 14.86 -3.79 -23.29
C PHE A 480 15.38 -4.82 -24.27
N TYR A 481 16.17 -5.78 -23.79
CA TYR A 481 16.82 -6.81 -24.60
C TYR A 481 16.15 -8.17 -24.38
N HIS A 482 15.85 -8.90 -25.46
CA HIS A 482 15.29 -10.25 -25.39
C HIS A 482 16.36 -11.33 -25.15
N HIS A 483 17.64 -11.01 -25.31
CA HIS A 483 18.74 -11.96 -25.15
C HIS A 483 19.40 -11.84 -23.78
N ASP A 484 20.17 -12.87 -23.41
CA ASP A 484 21.03 -12.81 -22.23
C ASP A 484 22.13 -11.76 -22.44
N PRO A 485 22.66 -11.17 -21.35
CA PRO A 485 23.78 -10.23 -21.38
C PRO A 485 24.98 -10.75 -22.17
N SER A 486 25.51 -9.90 -23.03
CA SER A 486 26.80 -10.10 -23.71
C SER A 486 27.51 -8.75 -23.82
N PRO A 487 28.85 -8.68 -23.85
CA PRO A 487 29.57 -7.42 -24.02
C PRO A 487 29.09 -6.62 -25.23
N SER A 488 28.80 -7.31 -26.34
CA SER A 488 28.30 -6.70 -27.57
C SER A 488 26.90 -6.08 -27.46
N SER A 489 26.11 -6.44 -26.45
CA SER A 489 24.78 -5.85 -26.23
C SER A 489 24.86 -4.36 -25.88
N TYR A 490 26.00 -3.92 -25.35
CA TYR A 490 26.21 -2.57 -24.85
C TYR A 490 27.02 -1.69 -25.83
N ASP A 491 27.52 -2.29 -26.91
CA ASP A 491 28.27 -1.58 -27.94
C ASP A 491 27.41 -0.49 -28.58
N GLY A 492 27.92 0.74 -28.60
CA GLY A 492 27.21 1.89 -29.17
C GLY A 492 26.21 2.58 -28.22
N LEU A 493 25.98 2.06 -27.01
CA LEU A 493 25.26 2.79 -25.97
C LEU A 493 26.14 3.90 -25.39
N ASN A 494 25.60 5.11 -25.26
CA ASN A 494 26.30 6.24 -24.66
C ASN A 494 26.18 6.21 -23.12
N LEU A 495 26.84 5.25 -22.48
CA LEU A 495 26.79 5.05 -21.02
C LEU A 495 27.66 6.09 -20.30
N LYS A 496 27.06 7.22 -19.92
CA LYS A 496 27.71 8.32 -19.20
C LYS A 496 27.00 8.59 -17.90
N ILE A 497 27.75 9.14 -16.92
CA ILE A 497 27.17 9.59 -15.67
C ILE A 497 26.18 10.71 -15.98
N PRO A 498 24.90 10.61 -15.59
CA PRO A 498 23.94 11.68 -15.78
C PRO A 498 24.31 12.92 -14.94
N ALA A 499 23.68 14.05 -15.27
CA ALA A 499 23.84 15.25 -14.45
C ALA A 499 23.37 14.98 -13.02
N ARG A 500 24.15 15.37 -12.00
CA ARG A 500 23.72 15.24 -10.60
C ARG A 500 22.38 15.94 -10.39
N PHE A 501 21.49 15.27 -9.66
CA PHE A 501 20.16 15.76 -9.35
C PHE A 501 19.90 15.84 -7.83
N THR A 502 20.98 16.02 -7.06
CA THR A 502 21.07 15.86 -5.59
C THR A 502 20.44 16.98 -4.74
N ASP A 503 20.38 18.22 -5.23
CA ASP A 503 20.24 19.39 -4.33
C ASP A 503 19.09 20.32 -4.66
N SER A 504 17.96 19.78 -5.09
CA SER A 504 16.74 20.58 -5.09
C SER A 504 15.57 19.85 -4.46
N PRO A 505 14.63 20.58 -3.81
CA PRO A 505 13.33 20.05 -3.42
C PRO A 505 12.63 19.31 -4.59
N HIS A 506 13.11 19.59 -5.81
CA HIS A 506 12.65 19.04 -7.05
C HIS A 506 12.96 17.55 -7.29
N TRP A 507 13.93 16.97 -6.59
CA TRP A 507 14.22 15.54 -6.76
C TRP A 507 13.13 14.64 -6.15
N LYS A 508 12.51 15.07 -5.03
CA LYS A 508 11.43 14.31 -4.40
C LYS A 508 10.18 14.20 -5.29
N TRP A 509 9.85 15.22 -6.09
CA TRP A 509 8.80 15.07 -7.11
C TRP A 509 9.24 14.24 -8.32
N ARG A 510 10.54 14.02 -8.54
CA ARG A 510 10.98 13.10 -9.61
C ARG A 510 10.68 11.64 -9.29
N ARG A 511 10.36 11.34 -8.03
CA ARG A 511 9.94 10.03 -7.52
C ARG A 511 8.46 10.00 -7.16
N ILE A 512 7.67 10.97 -7.65
CA ILE A 512 6.27 11.23 -7.28
C ILE A 512 5.37 9.98 -7.35
N ALA A 513 5.65 9.07 -8.29
CA ALA A 513 4.98 7.78 -8.42
C ALA A 513 5.10 6.87 -7.17
N ASN A 514 6.15 7.07 -6.36
CA ASN A 514 6.46 6.32 -5.14
C ASN A 514 6.46 7.15 -3.85
N LEU A 515 5.91 8.38 -3.84
CA LEU A 515 5.90 9.24 -2.64
C LEU A 515 5.26 8.58 -1.41
N TYR A 516 4.33 7.64 -1.60
CA TYR A 516 3.68 6.90 -0.51
C TYR A 516 4.62 5.93 0.21
N ARG A 517 5.81 5.71 -0.34
CA ARG A 517 6.88 4.90 0.22
C ARG A 517 8.01 5.74 0.82
N ASP A 518 7.95 7.07 0.69
CA ASP A 518 8.93 7.98 1.28
C ASP A 518 8.76 7.97 2.82
N PRO A 519 9.80 7.62 3.60
CA PRO A 519 9.71 7.59 5.06
C PRO A 519 9.42 8.96 5.69
N ASP A 520 9.70 10.05 4.98
CA ASP A 520 9.41 11.42 5.41
C ASP A 520 7.93 11.79 5.23
N ILE A 521 7.15 10.96 4.52
CA ILE A 521 5.74 11.21 4.20
C ILE A 521 4.86 10.28 5.03
N ASN A 522 4.24 10.83 6.07
CA ASN A 522 3.45 10.09 7.04
C ASN A 522 1.94 10.42 6.97
N ARG A 523 1.59 11.58 6.40
CA ARG A 523 0.23 12.12 6.29
C ARG A 523 0.07 12.89 4.98
N GLU A 524 -1.17 13.10 4.56
CA GLU A 524 -1.54 13.97 3.42
C GLU A 524 -0.78 15.29 3.39
N PRO A 525 -0.67 16.03 4.52
CA PRO A 525 -0.07 17.36 4.49
C PRO A 525 1.42 17.36 4.20
N ASP A 526 2.09 16.22 4.38
CA ASP A 526 3.51 16.06 4.08
C ASP A 526 3.76 16.06 2.56
N THR A 527 2.71 15.80 1.76
CA THR A 527 2.78 15.76 0.30
C THR A 527 2.60 17.12 -0.35
N TYR A 528 1.85 18.04 0.26
CA TYR A 528 1.50 19.32 -0.36
C TYR A 528 2.69 20.23 -0.68
N PRO A 529 3.77 20.31 0.14
CA PRO A 529 4.97 21.06 -0.23
C PRO A 529 5.56 20.56 -1.55
N ILE A 530 5.52 19.24 -1.78
CA ILE A 530 6.10 18.58 -2.95
C ILE A 530 5.16 18.71 -4.16
N LEU A 531 3.91 18.28 -4.01
CA LEU A 531 2.94 18.12 -5.09
C LEU A 531 2.26 19.43 -5.53
N GLY A 532 2.10 20.34 -4.59
CA GLY A 532 1.31 21.53 -4.80
C GLY A 532 2.17 22.78 -4.75
N GLY A 533 2.68 23.09 -3.56
CA GLY A 533 3.41 24.33 -3.29
C GLY A 533 4.66 24.50 -4.14
N GLN A 534 5.48 23.46 -4.32
CA GLN A 534 6.72 23.54 -5.10
C GLN A 534 6.50 23.23 -6.58
N VAL A 535 5.72 22.21 -6.95
CA VAL A 535 5.49 21.89 -8.37
C VAL A 535 4.75 23.02 -9.10
N LEU A 536 3.61 23.47 -8.57
CA LEU A 536 2.81 24.50 -9.25
C LEU A 536 3.54 25.86 -9.26
N ARG A 537 4.22 26.24 -8.18
CA ARG A 537 4.92 27.53 -8.08
C ARG A 537 6.31 27.53 -8.74
N ASP A 538 7.10 26.49 -8.53
CA ASP A 538 8.53 26.52 -8.89
C ASP A 538 8.77 25.90 -10.28
N HIS A 539 7.90 24.98 -10.75
CA HIS A 539 8.02 24.38 -12.08
C HIS A 539 7.03 24.88 -13.11
N LEU A 540 5.77 25.09 -12.69
CA LEU A 540 4.74 25.63 -13.57
C LEU A 540 4.57 27.14 -13.39
N LYS A 541 5.26 27.78 -12.43
CA LYS A 541 5.20 29.23 -12.17
C LYS A 541 3.79 29.80 -12.01
N PHE A 542 2.84 29.00 -11.53
CA PHE A 542 1.51 29.47 -11.19
C PHE A 542 1.52 30.31 -9.92
N ASN A 543 0.74 31.39 -9.94
CA ASN A 543 0.44 32.18 -8.76
C ASN A 543 -0.59 31.44 -7.90
N LEU A 544 -0.14 30.97 -6.73
CA LEU A 544 -1.00 30.34 -5.74
C LEU A 544 -1.66 31.41 -4.85
N SER A 545 -2.91 31.17 -4.49
CA SER A 545 -3.66 32.01 -3.55
C SER A 545 -2.95 32.13 -2.20
N GLN A 546 -2.92 33.34 -1.64
CA GLN A 546 -2.29 33.58 -0.34
C GLN A 546 -3.11 33.03 0.81
N THR A 547 -4.44 33.13 0.73
CA THR A 547 -5.32 32.54 1.74
C THR A 547 -5.26 31.03 1.62
N PHE A 548 -5.59 30.47 0.45
CA PHE A 548 -5.75 29.03 0.30
C PHE A 548 -4.43 28.24 0.35
N ALA A 549 -3.32 28.76 -0.17
CA ALA A 549 -2.03 28.05 -0.19
C ALA A 549 -1.25 28.06 1.13
N HIS A 550 -1.82 28.55 2.24
CA HIS A 550 -1.18 28.51 3.55
C HIS A 550 -1.92 27.65 4.58
N HIS A 551 -3.16 27.25 4.31
CA HIS A 551 -3.96 26.49 5.28
C HIS A 551 -3.40 25.10 5.57
N TYR A 552 -2.70 24.48 4.63
CA TYR A 552 -1.99 23.23 4.91
C TYR A 552 -0.90 23.37 6.00
N LYS A 553 -0.32 24.55 6.18
CA LYS A 553 0.66 24.82 7.26
C LYS A 553 -0.02 25.02 8.61
N ALA A 554 -1.29 25.41 8.62
CA ALA A 554 -2.05 25.73 9.83
C ALA A 554 -2.71 24.49 10.46
N GLY A 555 -2.73 23.34 9.78
CA GLY A 555 -3.24 22.07 10.33
C GLY A 555 -4.73 22.10 10.71
N VAL A 556 -5.53 22.99 10.12
CA VAL A 556 -6.95 23.15 10.44
C VAL A 556 -7.74 21.98 9.84
N ALA A 557 -8.12 21.03 10.68
CA ALA A 557 -8.82 19.80 10.32
C ALA A 557 -10.34 19.98 10.12
N GLU A 558 -10.79 21.08 9.52
CA GLU A 558 -12.20 21.25 9.21
C GLU A 558 -12.53 20.65 7.85
N GLN A 559 -13.52 19.75 7.83
CA GLN A 559 -14.00 19.07 6.64
C GLN A 559 -14.55 20.09 5.63
N ASN A 560 -14.19 19.95 4.34
CA ASN A 560 -14.63 20.76 3.18
C ASN A 560 -13.76 21.99 2.88
N TRP A 561 -12.45 21.83 2.74
CA TRP A 561 -11.55 22.83 2.15
C TRP A 561 -10.96 22.23 0.86
N CYS A 562 -10.71 23.07 -0.15
CA CYS A 562 -9.82 22.69 -1.26
C CYS A 562 -8.38 23.02 -0.86
N ASP A 563 -7.44 22.13 -1.15
CA ASP A 563 -6.07 22.24 -0.63
C ASP A 563 -5.32 23.44 -1.17
N LEU A 564 -5.48 23.75 -2.47
CA LEU A 564 -4.77 24.81 -3.16
C LEU A 564 -5.66 25.50 -4.21
N VAL A 565 -5.36 26.78 -4.49
CA VAL A 565 -6.05 27.55 -5.54
C VAL A 565 -5.02 28.28 -6.38
N ILE A 566 -5.05 28.07 -7.70
CA ILE A 566 -4.34 28.88 -8.69
C ILE A 566 -5.28 30.01 -9.12
N LEU A 567 -4.81 31.25 -9.13
CA LEU A 567 -5.64 32.42 -9.43
C LEU A 567 -5.43 33.02 -10.83
N ALA A 568 -4.64 32.35 -11.67
CA ALA A 568 -4.21 32.86 -12.97
C ALA A 568 -4.17 31.76 -14.06
N PRO A 569 -4.69 32.01 -15.28
CA PRO A 569 -5.55 33.13 -15.68
C PRO A 569 -6.98 33.02 -15.11
N VAL A 570 -7.38 31.85 -14.59
CA VAL A 570 -8.71 31.59 -13.99
C VAL A 570 -8.51 30.80 -12.70
N PRO A 571 -9.45 30.87 -11.74
CA PRO A 571 -9.44 29.98 -10.59
C PRO A 571 -9.40 28.51 -10.99
N ILE A 572 -8.32 27.83 -10.60
CA ILE A 572 -8.21 26.37 -10.64
C ILE A 572 -8.15 25.88 -9.20
N LEU A 573 -9.15 25.11 -8.81
CA LEU A 573 -9.23 24.49 -7.49
C LEU A 573 -8.50 23.15 -7.54
N PHE A 574 -7.57 22.95 -6.61
CA PHE A 574 -6.67 21.82 -6.63
C PHE A 574 -6.79 21.07 -5.31
N GLU A 575 -7.20 19.82 -5.41
CA GLU A 575 -7.26 18.87 -4.30
C GLU A 575 -6.13 17.86 -4.49
N VAL A 576 -5.41 17.57 -3.41
CA VAL A 576 -4.41 16.52 -3.35
C VAL A 576 -4.94 15.49 -2.38
N ASP A 577 -5.44 14.38 -2.91
CA ASP A 577 -5.86 13.27 -2.06
C ASP A 577 -4.65 12.66 -1.35
N THR A 578 -4.90 12.03 -0.21
CA THR A 578 -3.95 11.17 0.47
C THR A 578 -3.32 10.16 -0.47
N LEU A 579 -2.05 9.88 -0.18
CA LEU A 579 -1.39 8.65 -0.53
C LEU A 579 -2.08 7.46 0.18
N GLY A 580 -3.31 7.14 -0.21
CA GLY A 580 -4.08 6.03 0.31
C GLY A 580 -4.17 6.02 1.84
N GLY A 581 -4.95 6.94 2.39
CA GLY A 581 -5.61 6.77 3.69
C GLY A 581 -6.78 5.79 3.64
N GLY A 582 -6.93 4.98 2.58
CA GLY A 582 -7.73 3.76 2.65
C GLY A 582 -7.37 3.09 3.96
N LYS A 583 -8.39 2.74 4.79
CA LYS A 583 -8.19 2.05 6.08
C LYS A 583 -6.91 1.26 5.95
N ARG A 584 -5.90 1.52 6.78
CA ARG A 584 -4.69 0.70 6.87
C ARG A 584 -5.14 -0.73 7.16
N SER A 585 -5.67 -1.40 6.14
CA SER A 585 -5.60 -2.81 5.97
C SER A 585 -4.11 -3.09 6.03
N GLN A 586 -3.76 -4.22 6.59
CA GLN A 586 -2.38 -4.63 6.87
C GLN A 586 -1.51 -4.78 5.60
N TYR A 587 -1.94 -4.19 4.48
CA TYR A 587 -1.39 -4.30 3.16
C TYR A 587 -1.23 -2.89 2.61
N GLY A 588 -0.06 -2.28 2.86
CA GLY A 588 0.33 -1.00 2.24
C GLY A 588 0.03 -1.07 0.75
N ALA A 589 -0.55 0.01 0.20
CA ALA A 589 -1.10 0.03 -1.15
C ALA A 589 -0.04 -0.45 -2.14
N ILE A 590 -0.16 -1.72 -2.53
CA ILE A 590 0.36 -2.22 -3.80
C ILE A 590 -0.32 -1.35 -4.85
N SER A 591 0.40 -1.01 -5.91
CA SER A 591 -0.02 -0.25 -7.09
C SER A 591 -1.30 -0.75 -7.82
N GLY A 592 -2.12 -1.61 -7.19
CA GLY A 592 -3.49 -1.96 -7.60
C GLY A 592 -4.51 -2.13 -6.46
N GLY A 593 -4.19 -1.78 -5.21
CA GLY A 593 -5.06 -1.98 -4.03
C GLY A 593 -5.78 -0.74 -3.51
N SER A 594 -5.34 0.46 -3.88
CA SER A 594 -6.12 1.69 -3.63
C SER A 594 -7.24 1.75 -4.66
N THR A 595 -8.38 1.15 -4.32
CA THR A 595 -9.54 0.99 -5.22
C THR A 595 -10.48 2.20 -5.25
N ALA A 596 -10.18 3.30 -4.58
CA ALA A 596 -11.10 4.42 -4.56
C ALA A 596 -10.37 5.72 -4.22
N ILE A 597 -10.42 6.67 -5.15
CA ILE A 597 -10.93 7.96 -4.69
C ILE A 597 -12.32 7.65 -4.15
N ASP A 598 -12.56 7.89 -2.86
CA ASP A 598 -13.92 7.83 -2.31
C ASP A 598 -14.83 8.70 -3.19
N ASP A 599 -16.01 8.22 -3.60
CA ASP A 599 -16.96 9.01 -4.42
C ASP A 599 -17.13 10.42 -3.85
N MET A 600 -17.00 10.55 -2.53
CA MET A 600 -16.94 11.81 -1.81
C MET A 600 -15.95 12.84 -2.38
N HIS A 601 -14.72 12.49 -2.80
CA HIS A 601 -13.77 13.46 -3.34
C HIS A 601 -14.10 13.87 -4.78
N VAL A 602 -14.54 12.93 -5.64
CA VAL A 602 -15.05 13.27 -6.98
C VAL A 602 -16.29 14.18 -6.87
N GLN A 603 -17.19 13.87 -5.93
CA GLN A 603 -18.37 14.68 -5.63
C GLN A 603 -18.02 16.04 -5.01
N ARG A 604 -17.03 16.11 -4.12
CA ARG A 604 -16.51 17.38 -3.57
C ARG A 604 -15.94 18.26 -4.66
N GLN A 605 -15.15 17.69 -5.57
CA GLN A 605 -14.59 18.41 -6.71
C GLN A 605 -15.68 18.99 -7.63
N ALA A 606 -16.70 18.18 -7.97
CA ALA A 606 -17.86 18.70 -8.70
C ALA A 606 -18.56 19.83 -7.91
N GLY A 607 -18.67 19.69 -6.59
CA GLY A 607 -19.15 20.73 -5.69
C GLY A 607 -18.32 22.02 -5.75
N TRP A 608 -16.99 21.91 -5.81
CA TRP A 608 -16.05 23.02 -5.95
C TRP A 608 -16.20 23.78 -7.26
N VAL A 609 -16.41 23.07 -8.37
CA VAL A 609 -16.71 23.70 -9.67
C VAL A 609 -18.01 24.49 -9.59
N VAL A 610 -19.08 23.90 -9.05
CA VAL A 610 -20.37 24.59 -8.91
C VAL A 610 -20.27 25.80 -7.99
N GLN A 611 -19.53 25.69 -6.89
CA GLN A 611 -19.37 26.76 -5.93
C GLN A 611 -18.55 27.93 -6.49
N SER A 612 -17.42 27.65 -7.15
CA SER A 612 -16.61 28.68 -7.79
C SER A 612 -17.35 29.39 -8.93
N GLN A 613 -18.15 28.68 -9.73
CA GLN A 613 -19.04 29.30 -10.72
C GLN A 613 -20.00 30.30 -10.08
N ARG A 614 -20.60 29.96 -8.95
CA ARG A 614 -21.50 30.86 -8.20
C ARG A 614 -20.77 32.09 -7.69
N TRP A 615 -19.58 31.92 -7.11
CA TRP A 615 -18.77 33.04 -6.63
C TRP A 615 -18.34 33.97 -7.76
N ILE A 616 -17.89 33.43 -8.90
CA ILE A 616 -17.54 34.23 -10.09
C ILE A 616 -18.78 34.96 -10.63
N ALA A 617 -19.94 34.32 -10.68
CA ALA A 617 -21.18 34.97 -11.10
C ALA A 617 -21.60 36.10 -10.15
N THR A 618 -21.40 35.96 -8.84
CA THR A 618 -21.60 37.04 -7.86
C THR A 618 -20.61 38.19 -8.12
N TYR A 619 -19.33 37.87 -8.32
CA TYR A 619 -18.31 38.87 -8.62
C TYR A 619 -18.62 39.64 -9.92
N GLN A 620 -19.04 38.95 -11.00
CA GLN A 620 -19.45 39.58 -12.26
C GLN A 620 -20.66 40.50 -12.09
N ARG A 621 -21.63 40.14 -11.23
CA ARG A 621 -22.76 41.04 -10.90
C ARG A 621 -22.29 42.30 -10.18
N ILE A 622 -21.33 42.18 -9.26
CA ILE A 622 -20.72 43.34 -8.59
C ILE A 622 -20.00 44.22 -9.61
N LEU A 623 -19.18 43.65 -10.51
CA LEU A 623 -18.53 44.39 -11.58
C LEU A 623 -19.54 45.15 -12.45
N HIS A 624 -20.63 44.47 -12.84
CA HIS A 624 -21.71 45.10 -13.61
C HIS A 624 -22.34 46.29 -12.89
N GLY A 625 -22.63 46.18 -11.59
CA GLY A 625 -23.20 47.26 -10.79
C GLY A 625 -22.24 48.45 -10.59
N SER A 626 -20.94 48.27 -10.81
CA SER A 626 -19.95 49.36 -10.66
C SER A 626 -19.78 50.22 -11.91
N LYS A 627 -20.39 49.85 -13.05
CA LYS A 627 -20.17 50.50 -14.35
C LYS A 627 -20.60 51.97 -14.39
N ASP A 628 -21.60 52.35 -13.61
CA ASP A 628 -22.13 53.72 -13.58
C ASP A 628 -21.35 54.66 -12.63
N LEU A 629 -20.34 54.13 -11.91
CA LEU A 629 -19.50 54.90 -11.01
C LEU A 629 -18.31 55.52 -11.76
N ALA A 630 -17.78 56.63 -11.25
CA ALA A 630 -16.54 57.20 -11.77
C ALA A 630 -15.37 56.19 -11.64
N THR A 631 -14.53 56.08 -12.67
CA THR A 631 -13.45 55.08 -12.78
C THR A 631 -12.57 54.97 -11.54
N GLY A 632 -12.18 56.10 -10.93
CA GLY A 632 -11.35 56.11 -9.71
C GLY A 632 -12.05 55.59 -8.45
N MET A 633 -13.38 55.50 -8.44
CA MET A 633 -14.17 54.98 -7.31
C MET A 633 -14.52 53.49 -7.46
N GLN A 634 -14.44 52.94 -8.68
CA GLN A 634 -14.86 51.58 -8.98
C GLN A 634 -14.11 50.51 -8.15
N PRO A 635 -12.77 50.50 -8.02
CA PRO A 635 -12.07 49.43 -7.30
C PRO A 635 -12.41 49.35 -5.81
N ASN A 636 -12.51 50.50 -5.13
CA ASN A 636 -12.84 50.54 -3.70
C ASN A 636 -14.31 50.19 -3.45
N TRP A 637 -15.20 50.63 -4.33
CA TRP A 637 -16.61 50.25 -4.25
C TRP A 637 -16.79 48.74 -4.47
N ILE A 638 -16.10 48.14 -5.45
CA ILE A 638 -16.14 46.69 -5.71
C ILE A 638 -15.72 45.91 -4.46
N ARG A 639 -14.63 46.33 -3.79
CA ARG A 639 -14.18 45.70 -2.53
C ARG A 639 -15.24 45.76 -1.43
N ASP A 640 -15.81 46.93 -1.17
CA ASP A 640 -16.88 47.08 -0.18
C ASP A 640 -18.12 46.22 -0.51
N GLN A 641 -18.47 46.10 -1.80
CA GLN A 641 -19.57 45.24 -2.23
C GLN A 641 -19.26 43.75 -2.10
N ILE A 642 -18.01 43.32 -2.30
CA ILE A 642 -17.60 41.92 -2.07
C ILE A 642 -17.87 41.54 -0.61
N SER A 643 -17.43 42.35 0.36
CA SER A 643 -17.66 42.08 1.79
C SER A 643 -19.15 42.06 2.16
N LYS A 644 -20.00 42.84 1.47
CA LYS A 644 -21.46 42.89 1.73
C LYS A 644 -22.23 41.73 1.10
N HIS A 645 -21.76 41.21 -0.04
CA HIS A 645 -22.46 40.16 -0.80
C HIS A 645 -21.94 38.75 -0.51
N ALA A 646 -20.73 38.62 0.02
CA ALA A 646 -20.18 37.35 0.44
C ALA A 646 -21.00 36.76 1.59
N ARG A 647 -21.36 35.47 1.47
CA ARG A 647 -22.12 34.75 2.51
C ARG A 647 -21.22 34.03 3.52
N THR A 648 -19.95 33.91 3.19
CA THR A 648 -18.93 33.21 3.97
C THR A 648 -17.60 33.93 3.78
N ASP A 649 -16.73 33.85 4.79
CA ASP A 649 -15.36 34.37 4.71
C ASP A 649 -14.59 33.78 3.52
N ARG A 650 -14.95 32.56 3.09
CA ARG A 650 -14.36 31.86 1.94
C ARG A 650 -14.71 32.53 0.61
N GLU A 651 -15.99 32.86 0.44
CA GLU A 651 -16.49 33.56 -0.74
C GLU A 651 -15.87 34.97 -0.82
N GLU A 652 -15.77 35.65 0.33
CA GLU A 652 -15.12 36.96 0.42
C GLU A 652 -13.64 36.89 0.01
N ALA A 653 -12.87 36.01 0.65
CA ALA A 653 -11.43 35.86 0.38
C ALA A 653 -11.16 35.49 -1.09
N PHE A 654 -11.93 34.54 -1.64
CA PHE A 654 -11.83 34.16 -3.04
C PHE A 654 -12.09 35.34 -3.99
N MET A 655 -13.19 36.07 -3.80
CA MET A 655 -13.54 37.21 -4.66
C MET A 655 -12.55 38.38 -4.50
N MET A 656 -12.04 38.62 -3.29
CA MET A 656 -11.03 39.66 -3.03
C MET A 656 -9.70 39.37 -3.74
N GLU A 657 -9.21 38.13 -3.67
CA GLU A 657 -7.98 37.73 -4.35
C GLU A 657 -8.14 37.72 -5.88
N LEU A 658 -9.27 37.19 -6.37
CA LEU A 658 -9.62 37.23 -7.80
C LEU A 658 -9.66 38.68 -8.32
N HIS A 659 -10.32 39.58 -7.57
CA HIS A 659 -10.37 41.00 -7.91
C HIS A 659 -8.98 41.63 -7.96
N GLY A 660 -8.16 41.40 -6.93
CA GLY A 660 -6.79 41.91 -6.88
C GLY A 660 -5.94 41.43 -8.06
N HIS A 661 -6.11 40.19 -8.51
CA HIS A 661 -5.38 39.64 -9.65
C HIS A 661 -5.78 40.30 -10.98
N HIS A 662 -7.08 40.39 -11.27
CA HIS A 662 -7.55 41.02 -12.51
C HIS A 662 -7.30 42.53 -12.55
N VAL A 663 -7.30 43.21 -11.41
CA VAL A 663 -6.87 44.62 -11.33
C VAL A 663 -5.40 44.76 -11.72
N LYS A 664 -4.50 43.90 -11.22
CA LYS A 664 -3.08 43.92 -11.61
C LYS A 664 -2.89 43.63 -13.10
N SER A 665 -3.61 42.64 -13.64
CA SER A 665 -3.54 42.30 -15.06
C SER A 665 -4.05 43.44 -15.95
N ALA A 666 -5.19 44.04 -15.60
CA ALA A 666 -5.73 45.17 -16.36
C ALA A 666 -4.88 46.44 -16.23
N LEU A 667 -4.22 46.66 -15.07
CA LEU A 667 -3.26 47.77 -14.89
C LEU A 667 -2.02 47.66 -15.79
N ALA A 668 -1.64 46.45 -16.22
CA ALA A 668 -0.54 46.27 -17.16
C ALA A 668 -0.89 46.78 -18.57
N ALA A 669 -2.19 46.80 -18.93
CA ALA A 669 -2.68 47.25 -20.23
C ALA A 669 -3.32 48.66 -20.19
N HIS A 670 -3.82 49.09 -19.03
CA HIS A 670 -4.59 50.32 -18.84
C HIS A 670 -4.09 51.09 -17.61
N SER A 671 -3.87 52.40 -17.72
CA SER A 671 -3.42 53.24 -16.60
C SER A 671 -4.47 53.39 -15.48
N SER A 672 -5.74 53.10 -15.75
CA SER A 672 -6.84 53.12 -14.78
C SER A 672 -7.96 52.18 -15.27
N PRO A 673 -7.92 50.89 -14.89
CA PRO A 673 -8.85 49.90 -15.43
C PRO A 673 -10.28 50.16 -14.96
N THR A 674 -11.20 50.15 -15.91
CA THR A 674 -12.64 50.26 -15.72
C THR A 674 -13.25 48.90 -15.37
N ALA A 675 -14.45 48.93 -14.79
CA ALA A 675 -15.25 47.73 -14.55
C ALA A 675 -15.51 46.90 -15.82
N ALA A 676 -15.61 47.55 -16.99
CA ALA A 676 -15.79 46.88 -18.27
C ALA A 676 -14.52 46.13 -18.70
N GLU A 677 -13.34 46.73 -18.53
CA GLU A 677 -12.04 46.09 -18.82
C GLU A 677 -11.76 44.92 -17.85
N LEU A 678 -12.12 45.07 -16.58
CA LEU A 678 -12.04 43.98 -15.59
C LEU A 678 -12.99 42.83 -15.94
N GLU A 679 -14.24 43.13 -16.31
CA GLU A 679 -15.21 42.12 -16.73
C GLU A 679 -14.74 41.40 -18.00
N GLN A 680 -14.20 42.13 -18.97
CA GLN A 680 -13.64 41.55 -20.19
C GLN A 680 -12.45 40.63 -19.89
N SER A 681 -11.54 41.05 -19.01
CA SER A 681 -10.40 40.22 -18.55
C SER A 681 -10.86 38.89 -17.94
N VAL A 682 -11.89 38.91 -17.09
CA VAL A 682 -12.47 37.70 -16.50
C VAL A 682 -13.13 36.82 -17.57
N ARG A 683 -13.89 37.41 -18.50
CA ARG A 683 -14.57 36.66 -19.58
C ARG A 683 -13.58 35.98 -20.52
N GLU A 684 -12.53 36.69 -20.92
CA GLU A 684 -11.48 36.15 -21.79
C GLU A 684 -10.73 35.01 -21.10
N ALA A 685 -10.40 35.17 -19.82
CA ALA A 685 -9.77 34.11 -19.06
C ALA A 685 -10.66 32.87 -18.96
N MET A 686 -11.95 33.03 -18.60
CA MET A 686 -12.91 31.92 -18.54
C MET A 686 -13.06 31.19 -19.88
N LYS A 687 -13.01 31.92 -21.01
CA LYS A 687 -13.10 31.33 -22.35
C LYS A 687 -11.92 30.40 -22.65
N ARG A 688 -10.71 30.72 -22.16
CA ARG A 688 -9.51 29.89 -22.37
C ARG A 688 -9.66 28.48 -21.77
N ILE A 689 -10.40 28.33 -20.69
CA ILE A 689 -10.57 27.04 -20.00
C ILE A 689 -11.90 26.33 -20.33
N GLY A 690 -12.44 26.58 -21.52
CA GLY A 690 -13.71 25.97 -21.95
C GLY A 690 -14.95 26.55 -21.29
N GLY A 691 -14.86 27.74 -20.66
CA GLY A 691 -16.02 28.48 -20.14
C GLY A 691 -16.45 28.14 -18.72
N ARG A 692 -15.71 27.31 -17.98
CA ARG A 692 -16.01 26.89 -16.59
C ARG A 692 -14.74 26.93 -15.72
N PRO A 693 -14.79 27.18 -14.41
CA PRO A 693 -13.61 27.14 -13.53
C PRO A 693 -12.93 25.77 -13.58
N GLY A 694 -11.60 25.77 -13.52
CA GLY A 694 -10.83 24.53 -13.52
C GLY A 694 -10.92 23.83 -12.17
N SER A 695 -10.96 22.50 -12.17
CA SER A 695 -10.74 21.72 -10.95
C SER A 695 -9.88 20.50 -11.25
N LEU A 696 -8.95 20.20 -10.36
CA LEU A 696 -8.07 19.05 -10.47
C LEU A 696 -8.01 18.31 -9.13
N VAL A 697 -8.17 16.99 -9.18
CA VAL A 697 -7.86 16.10 -8.06
C VAL A 697 -6.67 15.24 -8.46
N ILE A 698 -5.67 15.17 -7.57
CA ILE A 698 -4.49 14.32 -7.77
C ILE A 698 -4.35 13.28 -6.66
N GLY A 699 -4.17 12.00 -7.02
CA GLY A 699 -4.04 10.90 -6.07
C GLY A 699 -3.15 9.74 -6.54
N THR A 700 -3.08 8.68 -5.73
CA THR A 700 -2.18 7.51 -5.98
C THR A 700 -2.62 6.60 -7.11
N ASN A 701 -3.92 6.31 -7.23
CA ASN A 701 -4.43 5.35 -8.20
C ASN A 701 -5.94 5.54 -8.43
N TYR A 702 -6.39 5.31 -9.66
CA TYR A 702 -7.80 5.36 -10.07
C TYR A 702 -8.25 3.98 -10.54
N GLY A 703 -8.56 3.13 -9.55
CA GLY A 703 -9.00 1.76 -9.77
C GLY A 703 -10.50 1.62 -10.07
N TRP A 704 -10.89 0.37 -10.34
CA TRP A 704 -12.28 -0.08 -10.38
C TRP A 704 -12.79 -0.29 -8.96
N ARG A 705 -14.03 0.13 -8.68
CA ARG A 705 -14.70 -0.17 -7.41
C ARG A 705 -15.33 -1.56 -7.46
N GLU A 706 -15.08 -2.36 -6.42
CA GLU A 706 -15.69 -3.68 -6.29
C GLU A 706 -17.22 -3.55 -6.28
N GLY A 707 -17.88 -4.16 -7.28
CA GLY A 707 -19.34 -4.11 -7.45
C GLY A 707 -19.90 -2.97 -8.33
N MET A 708 -19.09 -2.02 -8.78
CA MET A 708 -19.51 -0.98 -9.74
C MET A 708 -19.08 -1.30 -11.18
N LYS A 709 -19.82 -0.74 -12.15
CA LYS A 709 -19.56 -0.88 -13.59
C LYS A 709 -18.69 0.25 -14.18
N SER A 710 -18.34 1.27 -13.40
CA SER A 710 -17.54 2.43 -13.81
C SER A 710 -16.40 2.72 -12.81
N SER A 711 -15.29 3.28 -13.31
CA SER A 711 -14.11 3.72 -12.56
C SER A 711 -14.23 5.16 -12.06
N ALA A 712 -13.39 5.56 -11.10
CA ALA A 712 -13.32 6.96 -10.63
C ALA A 712 -13.01 7.94 -11.76
N ARG A 713 -12.18 7.52 -12.73
CA ARG A 713 -11.85 8.32 -13.92
C ARG A 713 -13.05 8.52 -14.84
N GLU A 714 -13.82 7.46 -15.10
CA GLU A 714 -15.07 7.55 -15.88
C GLU A 714 -16.10 8.46 -15.19
N THR A 715 -16.20 8.38 -13.86
CA THR A 715 -17.11 9.22 -13.06
C THR A 715 -16.67 10.69 -13.08
N ALA A 716 -15.37 10.99 -13.06
CA ALA A 716 -14.86 12.35 -13.19
C ALA A 716 -15.15 12.93 -14.59
N ILE A 717 -14.99 12.13 -15.64
CA ILE A 717 -15.37 12.50 -17.03
C ILE A 717 -16.86 12.84 -17.10
N GLU A 718 -17.73 11.98 -16.55
CA GLU A 718 -19.19 12.22 -16.53
C GLU A 718 -19.56 13.51 -15.79
N ASN A 719 -18.81 13.89 -14.76
CA ASN A 719 -19.02 15.12 -14.00
C ASN A 719 -18.29 16.35 -14.59
N GLY A 720 -17.55 16.19 -15.69
CA GLY A 720 -16.78 17.26 -16.31
C GLY A 720 -15.64 17.79 -15.41
N THR A 721 -15.02 16.92 -14.62
CA THR A 721 -13.88 17.24 -13.76
C THR A 721 -12.62 16.48 -14.19
N SER A 722 -11.45 17.00 -13.82
CA SER A 722 -10.15 16.42 -14.19
C SER A 722 -9.55 15.62 -13.04
N LEU A 723 -9.14 14.39 -13.33
CA LEU A 723 -8.65 13.43 -12.36
C LEU A 723 -7.29 12.86 -12.79
N TRP A 724 -6.21 13.21 -12.09
CA TRP A 724 -4.84 12.87 -12.51
C TRP A 724 -4.10 12.06 -11.45
N THR A 725 -3.51 10.93 -11.78
CA THR A 725 -2.66 10.23 -10.82
C THR A 725 -1.37 11.04 -10.58
N TYR A 726 -0.64 10.73 -9.51
CA TYR A 726 0.71 11.27 -9.35
C TYR A 726 1.62 10.94 -10.54
N LEU A 727 1.42 9.78 -11.16
CA LEU A 727 2.10 9.41 -12.40
C LEU A 727 1.68 10.32 -13.57
N ASP A 728 0.40 10.64 -13.71
CA ASP A 728 -0.08 11.58 -14.75
C ASP A 728 0.53 12.98 -14.60
N LEU A 729 0.56 13.54 -13.37
CA LEU A 729 1.23 14.83 -13.11
C LEU A 729 2.72 14.75 -13.43
N TYR A 730 3.37 13.65 -13.06
CA TYR A 730 4.78 13.45 -13.36
C TYR A 730 5.08 13.44 -14.85
N GLU A 731 4.29 12.68 -15.61
CA GLU A 731 4.44 12.56 -17.05
C GLU A 731 4.25 13.89 -17.75
N PHE A 732 3.27 14.70 -17.31
CA PHE A 732 3.13 16.07 -17.77
C PHE A 732 4.45 16.83 -17.59
N LEU A 733 5.00 16.81 -16.37
CA LEU A 733 6.17 17.59 -16.04
C LEU A 733 7.40 17.18 -16.85
N VAL A 734 7.63 15.88 -17.03
CA VAL A 734 8.81 15.38 -17.76
C VAL A 734 8.70 15.64 -19.26
N ARG A 735 7.53 15.41 -19.87
CA ARG A 735 7.34 15.56 -21.32
C ARG A 735 7.35 17.00 -21.79
N THR A 736 7.04 17.94 -20.89
CA THR A 736 7.04 19.39 -21.17
C THR A 736 8.25 20.10 -20.58
N ASN A 737 9.28 19.35 -20.16
CA ASN A 737 10.42 19.93 -19.44
C ASN A 737 11.32 20.82 -20.32
N ASP A 738 11.27 20.63 -21.64
CA ASP A 738 11.96 21.41 -22.65
C ASP A 738 11.12 22.57 -23.22
N TRP A 739 9.86 22.70 -22.82
CA TRP A 739 8.95 23.75 -23.28
C TRP A 739 9.21 25.05 -22.53
N ASP A 740 8.86 26.18 -23.16
CA ASP A 740 8.79 27.45 -22.44
C ASP A 740 7.74 27.40 -21.32
N ILE A 741 7.90 28.25 -20.31
CA ILE A 741 7.00 28.26 -19.15
C ILE A 741 5.57 28.67 -19.51
N GLU A 742 5.38 29.61 -20.43
CA GLU A 742 4.04 30.05 -20.88
C GLU A 742 3.39 28.94 -21.69
N GLU A 743 4.13 28.33 -22.62
CA GLU A 743 3.68 27.16 -23.40
C GLU A 743 3.23 26.01 -22.49
N ARG A 744 4.00 25.74 -21.44
CA ARG A 744 3.71 24.69 -20.46
C ARG A 744 2.50 25.03 -19.59
N GLN A 745 2.33 26.28 -19.19
CA GLN A 745 1.15 26.73 -18.45
C GLN A 745 -0.12 26.60 -19.31
N ASP A 746 -0.07 27.06 -20.56
CA ASP A 746 -1.18 26.98 -21.49
C ASP A 746 -1.56 25.53 -21.78
N ALA A 747 -0.57 24.66 -22.00
CA ALA A 747 -0.80 23.22 -22.16
C ALA A 747 -1.43 22.59 -20.92
N PHE A 748 -0.95 22.90 -19.71
CA PHE A 748 -1.53 22.40 -18.47
C PHE A 748 -3.01 22.81 -18.36
N ILE A 749 -3.32 24.06 -18.68
CA ILE A 749 -4.66 24.63 -18.65
C ILE A 749 -5.57 23.98 -19.71
N ASP A 750 -5.08 23.79 -20.94
CA ASP A 750 -5.82 23.17 -22.02
C ASP A 750 -6.15 21.71 -21.71
N ILE A 751 -5.21 20.97 -21.13
CA ILE A 751 -5.44 19.58 -20.69
C ILE A 751 -6.50 19.53 -19.60
N LEU A 752 -6.51 20.50 -18.68
CA LEU A 752 -7.57 20.60 -17.66
C LEU A 752 -8.94 20.94 -18.25
N ALA A 753 -8.98 21.63 -19.39
CA ALA A 753 -10.21 21.96 -20.09
C ALA A 753 -10.78 20.77 -20.89
N LYS A 754 -9.91 19.84 -21.34
CA LYS A 754 -10.31 18.58 -22.01
C LYS A 754 -10.80 17.55 -20.98
N ASP A 755 -12.00 17.00 -21.16
CA ASP A 755 -12.58 16.01 -20.23
C ASP A 755 -11.67 14.77 -20.08
N GLY A 756 -11.63 14.16 -18.90
CA GLY A 756 -10.61 13.20 -18.46
C GLY A 756 -10.10 12.17 -19.49
N GLY A 757 -8.77 12.07 -19.58
CA GLY A 757 -7.99 11.10 -20.36
C GLY A 757 -6.54 11.09 -19.86
N PRO A 758 -5.71 10.09 -20.18
CA PRO A 758 -4.27 10.10 -19.89
C PRO A 758 -3.59 11.40 -20.33
N VAL A 759 -2.85 12.01 -19.41
CA VAL A 759 -2.12 13.26 -19.66
C VAL A 759 -1.22 13.13 -20.88
N CYS A 760 -0.55 11.98 -21.02
CA CYS A 760 0.33 11.70 -22.14
C CYS A 760 -0.37 11.85 -23.50
N TRP A 761 -1.67 11.57 -23.60
CA TRP A 761 -2.44 11.69 -24.84
C TRP A 761 -2.61 13.13 -25.25
N TYR A 762 -3.02 13.97 -24.31
CA TYR A 762 -3.25 15.37 -24.62
C TYR A 762 -1.96 16.13 -24.91
N VAL A 763 -0.85 15.78 -24.26
CA VAL A 763 0.47 16.38 -24.55
C VAL A 763 0.92 16.05 -25.97
N ALA A 764 0.55 14.89 -26.53
CA ALA A 764 0.95 14.52 -27.90
C ALA A 764 0.09 15.14 -29.01
N GLU A 765 -1.10 15.64 -28.67
CA GLU A 765 -2.02 16.31 -29.61
C GLU A 765 -1.78 17.82 -29.72
N LEU A 766 -1.06 18.41 -28.76
CA LEU A 766 -0.65 19.81 -28.73
C LEU A 766 0.63 19.97 -29.55
#